data_AF-A0A355CAD9-F1
#
_entry.id   AF-A0A355CAD9-F1
#
_cell.length_a   1.000
_cell.length_b   1.000
_cell.length_c   1.000
_cell.angle_alpha   90.00
_cell.angle_beta   90.00
_cell.angle_gamma   90.00
#
_symmetry.space_group_name_H-M   'P 1'
#
loop_
_entity.id
_entity.type
_entity.pdbx_description
1 polymer ?
#
loop_
_entity_poly.entity_id
_entity_poly.type
_entity_poly.pdbx_seq_one_letter_code
_entity_poly.pdbx_strand_id
1 'polypeptide(L)'
;ESKIPTYKYSNTMLFPRMHTYPSEPGYSNHIQGYEIWGGVTDRSKKPTLFDNLKFLFNYQINFMYWRYFMWNFSGRQNDIQGDGGITKGNWITGIKFIDGPILGLGPQDNIAPEVADNKGHNKYYLLPFLLGVIGIIYQLNMKQKGRQSFSIVFLLFFMTGLAIVLYLNQTPYEPRERDYAYAGSFYAYAIWVGIGVAGISRYLRNYIKNTTLSATLVSAACLLVPLQMAGQNWDDHDRSGRTLARDTGMNYLSSVEPEAILFTNGDNDTYPLWYAQETEGFRTDVRVTNLSFLQTEWYVDQMLRQAYESTPLPIKWDREKYWGDAASAAFVVTKNEIQNVLKQNNIPSISYGQYYDVKAYRDSIPLKEIMENLRTGQYKPANPFNTGDTQIIPSNRLYLNVDTTTTDWAAFNSRPADKMLLNLGEKSALYRQEMMIMEMLANINDDNWKRPIYYATTVDRNLYMNLQNSNFSLTGLAYQIVPGIPQSGGVNTEKAYDNLMNKFRWGGLEENPDIYLDETSRRMISTFRLYFNQLIEALIKEGKNDKAIAALDKATTVMPGKAVAYGNDGIMFARAYYRLGETEKAKRLMDEIEERLQKNLSWYDRLTPRQISNTMVDIYYNVNSLLLIASVYQELDAQKYKTYTDDLLQRAQTYYMQGAGYVGDVILKDLTDNSIRGYYRSENDTVQRASEEATMQQALKLMQQFSPRLLEQYNKQQ
;
A
#
# COMPACT_ATOMS: atom_id res chain seq x y z
N GLU A 1 8.53 -36.24 -0.80
CA GLU A 1 8.52 -36.13 -2.29
C GLU A 1 7.96 -34.78 -2.70
N SER A 2 8.78 -33.89 -3.25
CA SER A 2 8.33 -32.62 -3.82
C SER A 2 7.55 -32.93 -5.10
N LYS A 3 6.22 -32.86 -5.04
CA LYS A 3 5.37 -33.01 -6.23
C LYS A 3 5.74 -31.91 -7.23
N ILE A 4 6.25 -32.31 -8.39
CA ILE A 4 6.37 -31.44 -9.56
C ILE A 4 4.99 -30.79 -9.76
N PRO A 5 4.89 -29.46 -9.81
CA PRO A 5 3.60 -28.81 -10.01
C PRO A 5 2.94 -29.34 -11.28
N THR A 6 1.79 -29.99 -11.16
CA THR A 6 0.98 -30.41 -12.30
C THR A 6 0.17 -29.20 -12.76
N TYR A 7 0.71 -28.47 -13.73
CA TYR A 7 0.01 -27.35 -14.35
C TYR A 7 -1.21 -27.85 -15.14
N LYS A 8 -2.41 -27.48 -14.70
CA LYS A 8 -3.65 -27.73 -15.45
C LYS A 8 -3.89 -26.59 -16.43
N TYR A 9 -3.41 -26.73 -17.66
CA TYR A 9 -3.64 -25.75 -18.71
C TYR A 9 -5.12 -25.78 -19.16
N SER A 10 -5.83 -24.66 -19.01
CA SER A 10 -7.23 -24.52 -19.46
C SER A 10 -7.35 -24.21 -20.97
N ASN A 11 -6.27 -23.70 -21.55
CA ASN A 11 -6.15 -23.35 -22.96
C ASN A 11 -4.68 -23.53 -23.41
N THR A 12 -4.43 -24.35 -24.43
CA THR A 12 -3.10 -24.57 -25.00
C THR A 12 -2.97 -23.82 -26.31
N MET A 13 -1.95 -22.98 -26.44
CA MET A 13 -1.62 -22.26 -27.69
C MET A 13 -0.11 -22.15 -27.87
N LEU A 14 0.34 -21.79 -29.06
CA LEU A 14 1.75 -21.48 -29.30
C LEU A 14 2.14 -20.22 -28.50
N PHE A 15 3.22 -20.31 -27.73
CA PHE A 15 3.81 -19.19 -26.99
C PHE A 15 2.82 -18.46 -26.04
N PRO A 16 2.23 -19.16 -25.06
CA PRO A 16 1.26 -18.57 -24.14
C PRO A 16 1.92 -17.53 -23.22
N ARG A 17 1.26 -16.39 -23.04
CA ARG A 17 1.73 -15.25 -22.24
C ARG A 17 0.77 -14.95 -21.08
N MET A 18 -0.54 -15.04 -21.32
CA MET A 18 -1.55 -14.83 -20.28
C MET A 18 -1.70 -16.06 -19.38
N HIS A 19 -1.55 -15.87 -18.07
CA HIS A 19 -1.74 -16.91 -17.07
C HIS A 19 -2.08 -16.31 -15.70
N THR A 20 -2.83 -17.05 -14.87
CA THR A 20 -3.05 -16.74 -13.46
C THR A 20 -3.76 -17.92 -12.78
N TYR A 21 -3.64 -18.02 -11.45
CA TYR A 21 -4.31 -19.04 -10.65
C TYR A 21 -5.25 -18.40 -9.62
N PRO A 22 -6.44 -18.99 -9.34
CA PRO A 22 -7.38 -18.44 -8.34
C PRO A 22 -6.80 -18.25 -6.94
N SER A 23 -5.74 -18.99 -6.60
CA SER A 23 -5.02 -18.88 -5.33
C SER A 23 -4.05 -17.70 -5.27
N GLU A 24 -3.73 -17.06 -6.41
CA GLU A 24 -2.84 -15.91 -6.43
C GLU A 24 -3.56 -14.68 -5.89
N PRO A 25 -2.93 -13.90 -5.00
CA PRO A 25 -3.51 -12.65 -4.51
C PRO A 25 -3.89 -11.68 -5.65
N GLY A 26 -3.13 -11.71 -6.75
CA GLY A 26 -3.34 -10.86 -7.93
C GLY A 26 -4.38 -11.37 -8.93
N TYR A 27 -5.09 -12.48 -8.67
CA TYR A 27 -5.95 -13.15 -9.67
C TYR A 27 -6.92 -12.21 -10.40
N SER A 28 -7.67 -11.39 -9.65
CA SER A 28 -8.63 -10.44 -10.23
C SER A 28 -7.93 -9.34 -11.04
N ASN A 29 -6.80 -8.85 -10.54
CA ASN A 29 -6.03 -7.80 -11.20
C ASN A 29 -5.40 -8.32 -12.50
N HIS A 30 -4.86 -9.54 -12.49
CA HIS A 30 -4.34 -10.19 -13.69
C HIS A 30 -5.42 -10.27 -14.77
N ILE A 31 -6.62 -10.74 -14.41
CA ILE A 31 -7.76 -10.79 -15.33
C ILE A 31 -8.06 -9.41 -15.91
N GLN A 32 -8.23 -8.39 -15.08
CA GLN A 32 -8.51 -7.02 -15.53
C GLN A 32 -7.42 -6.51 -16.49
N GLY A 33 -6.15 -6.79 -16.19
CA GLY A 33 -5.05 -6.41 -17.06
C GLY A 33 -5.08 -7.13 -18.41
N TYR A 34 -5.45 -8.40 -18.45
CA TYR A 34 -5.64 -9.13 -19.71
C TYR A 34 -6.80 -8.58 -20.54
N GLU A 35 -7.86 -8.06 -19.90
CA GLU A 35 -8.94 -7.37 -20.62
C GLU A 35 -8.43 -6.07 -21.27
N ILE A 36 -7.68 -5.27 -20.52
CA ILE A 36 -7.17 -3.96 -20.98
C ILE A 36 -6.09 -4.12 -22.05
N TRP A 37 -5.03 -4.88 -21.75
CA TRP A 37 -3.86 -4.97 -22.64
C TRP A 37 -3.96 -6.10 -23.66
N GLY A 38 -4.69 -7.18 -23.35
CA GLY A 38 -4.97 -8.27 -24.28
C GLY A 38 -6.17 -8.00 -25.19
N GLY A 39 -7.04 -7.05 -24.83
CA GLY A 39 -8.28 -6.77 -25.57
C GLY A 39 -9.35 -7.85 -25.41
N VAL A 40 -9.33 -8.57 -24.28
CA VAL A 40 -10.30 -9.61 -23.97
C VAL A 40 -11.57 -8.95 -23.41
N THR A 41 -12.62 -8.85 -24.22
CA THR A 41 -13.86 -8.14 -23.83
C THR A 41 -14.99 -9.07 -23.37
N ASP A 42 -14.86 -10.37 -23.61
CA ASP A 42 -15.88 -11.37 -23.29
C ASP A 42 -15.25 -12.51 -22.48
N ARG A 43 -15.47 -12.47 -21.16
CA ARG A 43 -14.94 -13.46 -20.20
C ARG A 43 -15.50 -14.88 -20.41
N SER A 44 -16.59 -15.03 -21.16
CA SER A 44 -17.15 -16.35 -21.48
C SER A 44 -16.39 -17.08 -22.58
N LYS A 45 -15.57 -16.35 -23.36
CA LYS A 45 -14.79 -16.89 -24.45
C LYS A 45 -13.33 -17.08 -24.05
N LYS A 46 -12.74 -18.18 -24.52
CA LYS A 46 -11.31 -18.43 -24.34
C LYS A 46 -10.50 -17.38 -25.12
N PRO A 47 -9.46 -16.77 -24.53
CA PRO A 47 -8.56 -15.87 -25.26
C PRO A 47 -7.94 -16.55 -26.48
N THR A 48 -7.84 -15.81 -27.57
CA THR A 48 -7.25 -16.27 -28.83
C THR A 48 -5.73 -16.08 -28.84
N LEU A 49 -5.04 -16.68 -29.82
CA LEU A 49 -3.63 -16.39 -30.07
C LEU A 49 -3.39 -14.90 -30.37
N PHE A 50 -4.36 -14.23 -31.00
CA PHE A 50 -4.23 -12.82 -31.32
C PHE A 50 -4.33 -11.94 -30.06
N ASP A 51 -5.23 -12.27 -29.12
CA ASP A 51 -5.29 -11.59 -27.81
C ASP A 51 -3.98 -11.79 -27.05
N ASN A 52 -3.43 -13.02 -27.09
CA ASN A 52 -2.15 -13.35 -26.48
C ASN A 52 -0.98 -12.52 -27.04
N LEU A 53 -0.94 -12.34 -28.37
CA LEU A 53 0.05 -11.48 -29.02
C LEU A 53 -0.19 -9.99 -28.73
N LYS A 54 -1.45 -9.54 -28.68
CA LYS A 54 -1.77 -8.17 -28.24
C LYS A 54 -1.23 -7.90 -26.85
N PHE A 55 -1.44 -8.82 -25.90
CA PHE A 55 -0.92 -8.68 -24.55
C PHE A 55 0.62 -8.62 -24.53
N LEU A 56 1.29 -9.48 -25.30
CA LEU A 56 2.75 -9.43 -25.45
C LEU A 56 3.22 -8.05 -25.93
N PHE A 57 2.63 -7.52 -27.00
CA PHE A 57 3.09 -6.24 -27.56
C PHE A 57 2.68 -5.04 -26.71
N ASN A 58 1.44 -5.00 -26.22
CA ASN A 58 0.89 -3.86 -25.48
C ASN A 58 1.42 -3.76 -24.05
N TYR A 59 1.41 -4.88 -23.32
CA TYR A 59 1.86 -4.87 -21.93
C TYR A 59 3.34 -5.21 -21.82
N GLN A 60 3.73 -6.41 -22.25
CA GLN A 60 5.07 -6.93 -21.93
C GLN A 60 6.19 -6.17 -22.66
N ILE A 61 6.01 -5.87 -23.95
CA ILE A 61 7.02 -5.16 -24.74
C ILE A 61 6.86 -3.64 -24.60
N ASN A 62 5.66 -3.09 -24.79
CA ASN A 62 5.48 -1.65 -24.77
C ASN A 62 5.48 -1.10 -23.33
N PHE A 63 4.54 -1.52 -22.50
CA PHE A 63 4.39 -0.99 -21.13
C PHE A 63 5.53 -1.41 -20.18
N MET A 64 6.00 -2.65 -20.23
CA MET A 64 7.00 -3.20 -19.30
C MET A 64 8.44 -3.06 -19.78
N TYR A 65 8.70 -2.65 -21.04
CA TYR A 65 10.06 -2.45 -21.53
C TYR A 65 10.26 -1.10 -22.21
N TRP A 66 9.53 -0.82 -23.30
CA TRP A 66 9.74 0.43 -24.05
C TRP A 66 9.44 1.67 -23.22
N ARG A 67 8.47 1.62 -22.30
CA ARG A 67 8.20 2.70 -21.34
C ARG A 67 9.44 3.04 -20.51
N TYR A 68 10.06 2.07 -19.85
CA TYR A 68 11.28 2.28 -19.05
C TYR A 68 12.49 2.66 -19.90
N PHE A 69 12.60 2.08 -21.09
CA PHE A 69 13.63 2.47 -22.04
C PHE A 69 13.49 3.97 -22.37
N MET A 70 12.28 4.43 -22.67
CA MET A 70 12.02 5.84 -22.99
C MET A 70 12.14 6.77 -21.78
N TRP A 71 11.91 6.31 -20.55
CA TRP A 71 12.25 7.10 -19.35
C TRP A 71 13.71 7.53 -19.33
N ASN A 72 14.62 6.70 -19.84
CA ASN A 72 16.05 6.97 -19.84
C ASN A 72 16.51 7.79 -21.05
N PHE A 73 15.82 7.69 -22.19
CA PHE A 73 16.27 8.29 -23.46
C PHE A 73 15.36 9.38 -24.04
N SER A 74 14.22 9.66 -23.41
CA SER A 74 13.26 10.69 -23.82
C SER A 74 12.81 11.59 -22.67
N GLY A 75 12.50 10.99 -21.52
CA GLY A 75 11.99 11.69 -20.35
C GLY A 75 10.95 10.86 -19.59
N ARG A 76 10.67 11.25 -18.35
CA ARG A 76 9.79 10.54 -17.41
C ARG A 76 8.69 11.48 -16.93
N GLN A 77 7.45 11.01 -16.90
CA GLN A 77 6.30 11.80 -16.45
C GLN A 77 6.34 12.04 -14.94
N ASN A 78 6.62 11.00 -14.16
CA ASN A 78 6.77 11.05 -12.72
C ASN A 78 7.35 9.73 -12.21
N ASP A 79 7.72 9.72 -10.95
CA ASP A 79 8.25 8.56 -10.25
C ASP A 79 7.20 7.54 -9.75
N ILE A 80 5.92 7.80 -10.03
CA ILE A 80 4.78 7.00 -9.54
C ILE A 80 4.61 5.75 -10.40
N GLN A 81 4.35 4.62 -9.75
CA GLN A 81 4.09 3.37 -10.44
C GLN A 81 2.93 3.50 -11.45
N GLY A 82 3.20 3.14 -12.69
CA GLY A 82 2.20 3.14 -13.76
C GLY A 82 1.19 2.00 -13.63
N ASP A 83 -0.05 2.29 -13.98
CA ASP A 83 -1.19 1.36 -14.03
C ASP A 83 -1.78 1.23 -15.45
N GLY A 84 -1.18 1.91 -16.44
CA GLY A 84 -1.70 2.03 -17.80
C GLY A 84 -2.58 3.26 -18.03
N GLY A 85 -2.85 4.04 -16.98
CA GLY A 85 -3.47 5.35 -17.06
C GLY A 85 -2.51 6.42 -17.63
N ILE A 86 -3.01 7.63 -17.80
CA ILE A 86 -2.26 8.73 -18.43
C ILE A 86 -1.53 9.64 -17.43
N THR A 87 -1.74 9.42 -16.12
CA THR A 87 -1.28 10.29 -15.03
C THR A 87 -0.03 9.75 -14.34
N LYS A 88 0.28 8.45 -14.46
CA LYS A 88 1.32 7.77 -13.67
C LYS A 88 2.28 6.97 -14.54
N GLY A 89 3.56 7.15 -14.28
CA GLY A 89 4.61 6.30 -14.82
C GLY A 89 4.76 6.33 -16.35
N ASN A 90 4.19 7.31 -17.06
CA ASN A 90 4.41 7.40 -18.51
C ASN A 90 5.81 7.96 -18.82
N TRP A 91 6.28 7.73 -20.04
CA TRP A 91 7.41 8.48 -20.57
C TRP A 91 6.90 9.71 -21.30
N ILE A 92 7.71 10.77 -21.32
CA ILE A 92 7.41 12.03 -22.00
C ILE A 92 8.62 12.49 -22.81
N THR A 93 8.38 13.40 -23.75
CA THR A 93 9.43 14.08 -24.49
C THR A 93 9.73 15.47 -23.95
N GLY A 94 8.73 16.18 -23.39
CA GLY A 94 8.77 17.62 -23.15
C GLY A 94 8.29 18.46 -24.34
N ILE A 95 7.89 17.82 -25.45
CA ILE A 95 7.36 18.46 -26.66
C ILE A 95 5.85 18.29 -26.66
N LYS A 96 5.11 19.38 -26.43
CA LYS A 96 3.64 19.36 -26.20
C LYS A 96 2.85 18.63 -27.28
N PHE A 97 3.22 18.78 -28.55
CA PHE A 97 2.53 18.10 -29.67
C PHE A 97 2.82 16.60 -29.73
N ILE A 98 3.90 16.11 -29.13
CA ILE A 98 4.14 14.68 -29.00
C ILE A 98 3.42 14.16 -27.75
N ASP A 99 3.64 14.80 -26.61
CA ASP A 99 3.14 14.31 -25.33
C ASP A 99 1.60 14.33 -25.25
N GLY A 100 0.96 15.37 -25.80
CA GLY A 100 -0.50 15.49 -25.79
C GLY A 100 -1.20 14.55 -26.77
N PRO A 101 -1.19 14.84 -28.08
CA PRO A 101 -1.99 14.09 -29.05
C PRO A 101 -1.35 12.77 -29.53
N ILE A 102 -0.01 12.64 -29.57
CA ILE A 102 0.63 11.40 -30.05
C ILE A 102 0.70 10.35 -28.93
N LEU A 103 1.17 10.73 -27.74
CA LEU A 103 1.21 9.83 -26.58
C LEU A 103 -0.13 9.74 -25.85
N GLY A 104 -1.05 10.66 -26.11
CA GLY A 104 -2.39 10.63 -25.53
C GLY A 104 -2.44 11.04 -24.06
N LEU A 105 -1.45 11.81 -23.57
CA LEU A 105 -1.31 12.16 -22.14
C LEU A 105 -2.17 13.36 -21.71
N GLY A 106 -3.10 13.78 -22.55
CA GLY A 106 -4.00 14.92 -22.27
C GLY A 106 -3.34 16.27 -22.56
N PRO A 107 -4.04 17.39 -22.26
CA PRO A 107 -3.52 18.73 -22.44
C PRO A 107 -2.19 18.94 -21.69
N GLN A 108 -1.21 19.54 -22.35
CA GLN A 108 0.15 19.75 -21.83
C GLN A 108 0.40 21.19 -21.34
N ASP A 109 -0.68 21.91 -21.06
CA ASP A 109 -0.76 23.21 -20.44
C ASP A 109 -1.59 23.09 -19.16
N ASN A 110 -1.19 23.78 -18.08
CA ASN A 110 -1.87 23.71 -16.78
C ASN A 110 -2.17 22.27 -16.34
N ILE A 111 -1.14 21.41 -16.41
CA ILE A 111 -1.23 20.00 -16.04
C ILE A 111 -1.58 19.89 -14.55
N ALA A 112 -2.38 18.88 -14.19
CA ALA A 112 -2.71 18.59 -12.80
C ALA A 112 -1.44 18.59 -11.91
N PRO A 113 -1.40 19.37 -10.81
CA PRO A 113 -0.27 19.43 -9.88
C PRO A 113 0.25 18.07 -9.41
N GLU A 114 -0.59 17.05 -9.27
CA GLU A 114 -0.16 15.68 -8.93
C GLU A 114 0.73 15.01 -9.99
N VAL A 115 0.63 15.44 -11.24
CA VAL A 115 1.47 14.98 -12.36
C VAL A 115 2.66 15.91 -12.54
N ALA A 116 2.44 17.22 -12.46
CA ALA A 116 3.42 18.25 -12.82
C ALA A 116 4.45 18.56 -11.73
N ASP A 117 4.04 18.56 -10.45
CA ASP A 117 4.92 18.94 -9.33
C ASP A 117 5.80 17.79 -8.84
N ASN A 118 5.72 16.63 -9.50
CA ASN A 118 6.54 15.49 -9.16
C ASN A 118 7.99 15.74 -9.57
N LYS A 119 8.94 15.64 -8.63
CA LYS A 119 10.37 15.84 -8.94
C LYS A 119 10.91 14.87 -9.99
N GLY A 120 10.32 13.68 -10.13
CA GLY A 120 10.65 12.72 -11.19
C GLY A 120 10.12 13.10 -12.58
N HIS A 121 9.63 14.33 -12.78
CA HIS A 121 9.13 14.85 -14.05
C HIS A 121 10.25 15.44 -14.91
N ASN A 122 10.86 14.58 -15.74
CA ASN A 122 12.11 14.88 -16.45
C ASN A 122 11.91 14.96 -17.97
N LYS A 123 12.47 15.99 -18.62
CA LYS A 123 12.33 16.25 -20.07
C LYS A 123 13.68 16.25 -20.78
N TYR A 124 13.90 15.27 -21.66
CA TYR A 124 15.13 15.17 -22.46
C TYR A 124 14.94 15.46 -23.94
N TYR A 125 13.72 15.80 -24.39
CA TYR A 125 13.42 16.22 -25.76
C TYR A 125 13.85 15.23 -26.84
N LEU A 126 13.84 13.93 -26.50
CA LEU A 126 14.31 12.82 -27.35
C LEU A 126 15.80 12.90 -27.73
N LEU A 127 16.60 13.82 -27.16
CA LEU A 127 17.98 14.03 -27.59
C LEU A 127 18.86 12.78 -27.39
N PRO A 128 18.84 12.08 -26.24
CA PRO A 128 19.60 10.85 -26.07
C PRO A 128 19.14 9.75 -27.04
N PHE A 129 17.83 9.59 -27.22
CA PHE A 129 17.25 8.64 -28.16
C PHE A 129 17.70 8.89 -29.60
N LEU A 130 17.60 10.13 -30.08
CA LEU A 130 17.99 10.47 -31.45
C LEU A 130 19.50 10.23 -31.69
N LEU A 131 20.36 10.56 -30.70
CA LEU A 131 21.79 10.26 -30.78
C LEU A 131 22.06 8.76 -30.88
N GLY A 132 21.35 7.93 -30.11
CA GLY A 132 21.47 6.48 -30.19
C GLY A 132 21.05 5.93 -31.55
N VAL A 133 19.94 6.40 -32.11
CA VAL A 133 19.50 6.03 -33.47
C VAL A 133 20.54 6.42 -34.52
N ILE A 134 21.11 7.62 -34.45
CA ILE A 134 22.20 8.05 -35.34
C ILE A 134 23.41 7.12 -35.21
N GLY A 135 23.75 6.70 -33.99
CA GLY A 135 24.82 5.75 -33.74
C GLY A 135 24.59 4.39 -34.38
N ILE A 136 23.38 3.84 -34.28
CA ILE A 136 22.98 2.60 -34.95
C ILE A 136 23.16 2.72 -36.47
N ILE A 137 22.60 3.78 -37.07
CA ILE A 137 22.69 4.03 -38.51
C ILE A 137 24.16 4.16 -38.94
N TYR A 138 24.96 4.91 -38.18
CA TYR A 138 26.38 5.08 -38.46
C TYR A 138 27.15 3.76 -38.38
N GLN A 139 26.94 2.97 -37.32
CA GLN A 139 27.59 1.67 -37.14
C GLN A 139 27.24 0.69 -38.27
N LEU A 140 25.98 0.63 -38.69
CA LEU A 140 25.54 -0.24 -39.79
C LEU A 140 26.14 0.17 -41.15
N ASN A 141 26.45 1.46 -41.33
CA ASN A 141 27.10 1.99 -42.53
C ASN A 141 28.62 1.74 -42.57
N MET A 142 29.25 1.26 -41.48
CA MET A 142 30.69 0.94 -41.41
C MET A 142 31.05 -0.42 -42.02
N LYS A 143 30.30 -0.87 -43.04
CA LYS A 143 30.51 -2.13 -43.79
C LYS A 143 30.60 -3.35 -42.84
N GLN A 144 31.44 -4.35 -43.17
CA GLN A 144 31.49 -5.65 -42.49
C GLN A 144 31.83 -5.53 -41.00
N LYS A 145 32.89 -4.78 -40.64
CA LYS A 145 33.28 -4.57 -39.23
C LYS A 145 32.19 -3.86 -38.44
N GLY A 146 31.54 -2.87 -39.04
CA GLY A 146 30.38 -2.19 -38.47
C GLY A 146 29.26 -3.15 -38.12
N ARG A 147 28.83 -3.97 -39.10
CA ARG A 147 27.78 -4.98 -38.92
C ARG A 147 28.11 -6.02 -37.85
N GLN A 148 29.35 -6.51 -37.81
CA GLN A 148 29.80 -7.45 -36.77
C GLN A 148 29.74 -6.83 -35.37
N SER A 149 30.26 -5.60 -35.23
CA SER A 149 30.20 -4.89 -33.95
C SER A 149 28.76 -4.55 -33.54
N PHE A 150 27.89 -4.23 -34.50
CA PHE A 150 26.46 -4.00 -34.24
C PHE A 150 25.81 -5.26 -33.68
N SER A 151 26.07 -6.44 -34.25
CA SER A 151 25.52 -7.69 -33.75
C SER A 151 25.89 -7.94 -32.28
N ILE A 152 27.11 -7.59 -31.85
CA ILE A 152 27.53 -7.74 -30.45
C ILE A 152 26.72 -6.82 -29.54
N VAL A 153 26.65 -5.52 -29.85
CA VAL A 153 25.90 -4.53 -29.04
C VAL A 153 24.40 -4.85 -29.06
N PHE A 154 23.86 -5.26 -30.21
CA PHE A 154 22.47 -5.67 -30.36
C PHE A 154 22.15 -6.92 -29.53
N LEU A 155 23.00 -7.94 -29.54
CA LEU A 155 22.80 -9.13 -28.72
C LEU A 155 22.82 -8.77 -27.23
N LEU A 156 23.73 -7.88 -26.80
CA LEU A 156 23.72 -7.38 -25.42
C LEU A 156 22.40 -6.66 -25.12
N PHE A 157 21.98 -5.72 -25.97
CA PHE A 157 20.72 -4.98 -25.84
C PHE A 157 19.50 -5.91 -25.77
N PHE A 158 19.44 -6.91 -26.65
CA PHE A 158 18.33 -7.85 -26.73
C PHE A 158 18.28 -8.80 -25.53
N MET A 159 19.43 -9.43 -25.19
CA MET A 159 19.51 -10.43 -24.14
C MET A 159 19.29 -9.85 -22.74
N THR A 160 19.70 -8.59 -22.52
CA THR A 160 19.53 -7.89 -21.24
C THR A 160 18.30 -6.98 -21.20
N GLY A 161 17.44 -7.05 -22.23
CA GLY A 161 16.22 -6.27 -22.34
C GLY A 161 15.04 -7.15 -22.73
N LEU A 162 14.69 -7.16 -24.02
CA LEU A 162 13.52 -7.87 -24.54
C LEU A 162 13.53 -9.38 -24.20
N ALA A 163 14.68 -10.06 -24.20
CA ALA A 163 14.73 -11.48 -23.86
C ALA A 163 14.31 -11.76 -22.41
N ILE A 164 14.61 -10.85 -21.46
CA ILE A 164 14.19 -10.97 -20.06
C ILE A 164 12.67 -10.90 -19.96
N VAL A 165 12.03 -9.99 -20.71
CA VAL A 165 10.56 -9.90 -20.79
C VAL A 165 9.96 -11.22 -21.30
N LEU A 166 10.55 -11.78 -22.37
CA LEU A 166 10.11 -13.05 -22.92
C LEU A 166 10.26 -14.20 -21.91
N TYR A 167 11.37 -14.22 -21.17
CA TYR A 167 11.66 -15.25 -20.18
C TYR A 167 10.78 -15.16 -18.93
N LEU A 168 10.69 -13.98 -18.30
CA LEU A 168 9.93 -13.80 -17.06
C LEU A 168 8.42 -13.92 -17.26
N ASN A 169 7.93 -13.62 -18.47
CA ASN A 169 6.51 -13.65 -18.80
C ASN A 169 5.63 -12.92 -17.75
N GLN A 170 6.02 -11.69 -17.38
CA GLN A 170 5.39 -10.92 -16.31
C GLN A 170 3.87 -10.78 -16.50
N THR A 171 3.15 -10.91 -15.39
CA THR A 171 1.70 -10.70 -15.32
C THR A 171 1.37 -9.21 -15.16
N PRO A 172 0.12 -8.80 -15.45
CA PRO A 172 -0.35 -7.44 -15.19
C PRO A 172 -0.21 -7.02 -13.72
N TYR A 173 -0.03 -5.71 -13.48
CA TYR A 173 -0.01 -5.12 -12.14
C TYR A 173 1.02 -5.73 -11.18
N GLU A 174 2.28 -5.77 -11.64
CA GLU A 174 3.42 -6.06 -10.78
C GLU A 174 3.41 -5.16 -9.52
N PRO A 175 3.93 -5.61 -8.37
CA PRO A 175 3.83 -4.86 -7.11
C PRO A 175 4.68 -3.58 -7.04
N ARG A 176 5.55 -3.36 -8.03
CA ARG A 176 6.41 -2.17 -8.17
C ARG A 176 7.00 -2.10 -9.58
N GLU A 177 7.55 -0.94 -9.94
CA GLU A 177 8.30 -0.77 -11.19
C GLU A 177 9.52 -1.72 -11.25
N ARG A 178 9.82 -2.22 -12.46
CA ARG A 178 10.84 -3.25 -12.74
C ARG A 178 11.93 -2.79 -13.69
N ASP A 179 12.09 -1.49 -13.88
CA ASP A 179 13.11 -0.87 -14.75
C ASP A 179 14.53 -1.39 -14.51
N TYR A 180 14.89 -1.63 -13.24
CA TYR A 180 16.19 -2.17 -12.83
C TYR A 180 16.54 -3.53 -13.45
N ALA A 181 15.54 -4.34 -13.83
CA ALA A 181 15.76 -5.63 -14.49
C ALA A 181 16.33 -5.46 -15.91
N TYR A 182 16.17 -4.28 -16.51
CA TYR A 182 16.55 -3.99 -17.90
C TYR A 182 17.73 -3.02 -18.02
N ALA A 183 18.36 -2.64 -16.90
CA ALA A 183 19.47 -1.67 -16.89
C ALA A 183 20.61 -2.05 -17.86
N GLY A 184 20.86 -3.36 -18.04
CA GLY A 184 21.84 -3.85 -19.01
C GLY A 184 21.56 -3.41 -20.45
N SER A 185 20.30 -3.37 -20.89
CA SER A 185 19.98 -2.94 -22.25
C SER A 185 20.08 -1.43 -22.40
N PHE A 186 19.82 -0.67 -21.32
CA PHE A 186 20.01 0.77 -21.30
C PHE A 186 21.50 1.12 -21.47
N TYR A 187 22.39 0.41 -20.77
CA TYR A 187 23.83 0.55 -20.97
C TYR A 187 24.26 0.18 -22.40
N ALA A 188 23.70 -0.87 -22.98
CA ALA A 188 23.97 -1.22 -24.38
C ALA A 188 23.55 -0.11 -25.35
N TYR A 189 22.41 0.54 -25.12
CA TYR A 189 21.95 1.65 -25.94
C TYR A 189 22.82 2.91 -25.78
N ALA A 190 23.33 3.18 -24.58
CA ALA A 190 24.26 4.28 -24.34
C ALA A 190 25.56 4.16 -25.15
N ILE A 191 26.00 2.93 -25.47
CA ILE A 191 27.12 2.71 -26.41
C ILE A 191 26.78 3.28 -27.79
N TRP A 192 25.56 3.06 -28.28
CA TRP A 192 25.12 3.66 -29.54
C TRP A 192 25.01 5.18 -29.46
N VAL A 193 24.60 5.75 -28.33
CA VAL A 193 24.62 7.21 -28.13
C VAL A 193 26.03 7.77 -28.35
N GLY A 194 27.05 7.15 -27.76
CA GLY A 194 28.45 7.53 -27.97
C GLY A 194 28.93 7.35 -29.42
N ILE A 195 28.54 6.25 -30.08
CA ILE A 195 28.81 6.04 -31.51
C ILE A 195 28.11 7.11 -32.37
N GLY A 196 26.93 7.58 -31.95
CA GLY A 196 26.19 8.66 -32.60
C GLY A 196 26.99 9.96 -32.68
N VAL A 197 27.65 10.35 -31.58
CA VAL A 197 28.55 11.51 -31.55
C VAL A 197 29.68 11.36 -32.58
N ALA A 198 30.29 10.17 -32.67
CA ALA A 198 31.31 9.89 -33.68
C ALA A 198 30.75 9.96 -35.11
N GLY A 199 29.52 9.49 -35.32
CA GLY A 199 28.80 9.56 -36.59
C GLY A 199 28.54 11.00 -37.05
N ILE A 200 28.04 11.86 -36.16
CA ILE A 200 27.80 13.28 -36.44
C ILE A 200 29.12 13.98 -36.76
N SER A 201 30.18 13.73 -35.98
CA SER A 201 31.52 14.26 -36.25
C SER A 201 32.08 13.81 -37.59
N ARG A 202 31.82 12.56 -38.01
CA ARG A 202 32.18 12.08 -39.35
C ARG A 202 31.41 12.79 -40.45
N TYR A 203 30.11 13.00 -40.26
CA TYR A 203 29.27 13.70 -41.24
C TYR A 203 29.64 15.17 -41.37
N LEU A 204 29.87 15.88 -40.27
CA LEU A 204 30.24 17.29 -40.26
C LEU A 204 31.57 17.57 -40.98
N ARG A 205 32.47 16.59 -41.05
CA ARG A 205 33.70 16.67 -41.85
C ARG A 205 33.48 16.88 -43.35
N ASN A 206 32.28 16.61 -43.86
CA ASN A 206 31.93 16.94 -45.25
C ASN A 206 31.86 18.46 -45.49
N TYR A 207 31.63 19.24 -44.42
CA TYR A 207 31.54 20.70 -44.47
C TYR A 207 32.74 21.38 -43.79
N ILE A 208 33.24 20.83 -42.68
CA ILE A 208 34.41 21.32 -41.95
C ILE A 208 35.58 20.35 -42.12
N LYS A 209 36.50 20.66 -43.04
CA LYS A 209 37.63 19.76 -43.36
C LYS A 209 38.60 19.55 -42.19
N ASN A 210 38.66 20.48 -41.22
CA ASN A 210 39.48 20.33 -40.02
C ASN A 210 38.85 19.30 -39.07
N THR A 211 39.45 18.11 -39.01
CA THR A 211 38.96 16.99 -38.18
C THR A 211 38.92 17.35 -36.70
N THR A 212 39.95 18.01 -36.17
CA THR A 212 40.03 18.41 -34.77
C THR A 212 38.91 19.39 -34.42
N LEU A 213 38.69 20.40 -35.28
CA LEU A 213 37.63 21.38 -35.08
C LEU A 213 36.24 20.73 -35.15
N SER A 214 35.99 19.90 -36.16
CA SER A 214 34.71 19.17 -36.30
C SER A 214 34.43 18.27 -35.09
N ALA A 215 35.41 17.51 -34.63
CA ALA A 215 35.26 16.66 -33.45
C ALA A 215 35.04 17.46 -32.18
N THR A 216 35.75 18.58 -32.00
CA THR A 216 35.61 19.46 -30.83
C THR A 216 34.21 20.09 -30.79
N LEU A 217 33.74 20.65 -31.91
CA LEU A 217 32.41 21.27 -31.99
C LEU A 217 31.29 20.28 -31.72
N VAL A 218 31.33 19.09 -32.32
CA VAL A 218 30.31 18.06 -32.12
C VAL A 218 30.35 17.54 -30.68
N SER A 219 31.53 17.31 -30.13
CA SER A 219 31.64 16.86 -28.73
C SER A 219 31.10 17.92 -27.77
N ALA A 220 31.46 19.19 -27.97
CA ALA A 220 30.95 20.31 -27.16
C ALA A 220 29.43 20.45 -27.26
N ALA A 221 28.85 20.34 -28.45
CA ALA A 221 27.40 20.37 -28.63
C ALA A 221 26.71 19.15 -28.00
N CYS A 222 27.25 17.95 -28.20
CA CYS A 222 26.68 16.72 -27.64
C CYS A 222 26.82 16.64 -26.11
N LEU A 223 27.78 17.34 -25.49
CA LEU A 223 27.88 17.46 -24.03
C LEU A 223 26.66 18.16 -23.40
N LEU A 224 25.91 18.96 -24.17
CA LEU A 224 24.66 19.56 -23.68
C LEU A 224 23.61 18.50 -23.34
N VAL A 225 23.67 17.31 -23.94
CA VAL A 225 22.71 16.23 -23.67
C VAL A 225 22.87 15.66 -22.25
N PRO A 226 24.04 15.13 -21.83
CA PRO A 226 24.22 14.70 -20.44
C PRO A 226 24.15 15.85 -19.44
N LEU A 227 24.51 17.09 -19.81
CA LEU A 227 24.31 18.25 -18.94
C LEU A 227 22.82 18.53 -18.69
N GLN A 228 21.98 18.44 -19.72
CA GLN A 228 20.53 18.57 -19.57
C GLN A 228 19.96 17.44 -18.73
N MET A 229 20.39 16.20 -18.95
CA MET A 229 19.95 15.06 -18.13
C MET A 229 20.37 15.23 -16.66
N ALA A 230 21.60 15.67 -16.40
CA ALA A 230 22.06 15.95 -15.05
C ALA A 230 21.25 17.09 -14.40
N GLY A 231 20.94 18.16 -15.14
CA GLY A 231 20.13 19.27 -14.64
C GLY A 231 18.68 18.92 -14.38
N GLN A 232 18.07 18.04 -15.19
CA GLN A 232 16.71 17.53 -14.95
C GLN A 232 16.67 16.57 -13.75
N ASN A 233 17.71 15.76 -13.55
CA ASN A 233 17.65 14.66 -12.58
C ASN A 233 18.37 14.96 -11.26
N TRP A 234 18.86 16.18 -11.05
CA TRP A 234 19.66 16.45 -9.86
C TRP A 234 18.81 16.41 -8.59
N ASP A 235 17.61 16.98 -8.63
CA ASP A 235 16.70 17.10 -7.49
C ASP A 235 15.94 15.80 -7.17
N ASP A 236 15.75 14.90 -8.13
CA ASP A 236 15.13 13.58 -7.93
C ASP A 236 16.13 12.42 -7.73
N HIS A 237 17.43 12.63 -7.95
CA HIS A 237 18.47 11.66 -7.63
C HIS A 237 19.29 12.03 -6.39
N ASP A 238 19.24 13.27 -5.91
CA ASP A 238 19.89 13.64 -4.66
C ASP A 238 19.24 12.88 -3.49
N ARG A 239 20.08 12.12 -2.77
CA ARG A 239 19.70 11.36 -1.57
C ARG A 239 20.28 11.96 -0.30
N SER A 240 20.90 13.13 -0.38
CA SER A 240 21.48 13.84 0.76
C SER A 240 20.40 14.12 1.80
N GLY A 241 20.70 13.84 3.07
CA GLY A 241 19.77 13.99 4.18
C GLY A 241 18.56 13.03 4.18
N ARG A 242 18.43 12.14 3.19
CA ARG A 242 17.30 11.20 3.10
C ARG A 242 17.50 10.02 4.05
N THR A 243 17.05 10.16 5.30
CA THR A 243 17.25 9.17 6.37
C THR A 243 15.98 8.37 6.73
N LEU A 244 14.89 8.56 5.99
CA LEU A 244 13.56 8.01 6.32
C LEU A 244 13.54 6.52 6.66
N ALA A 245 14.25 5.66 5.91
CA ALA A 245 14.25 4.23 6.18
C ALA A 245 14.85 3.91 7.56
N ARG A 246 16.06 4.46 7.85
CA ARG A 246 16.73 4.32 9.15
C ARG A 246 15.84 4.87 10.27
N ASP A 247 15.35 6.09 10.09
CA ASP A 247 14.58 6.80 11.11
C ASP A 247 13.24 6.10 11.39
N THR A 248 12.60 5.53 10.36
CA THR A 248 11.40 4.70 10.55
C THR A 248 11.72 3.46 11.39
N GLY A 249 12.82 2.77 11.13
CA GLY A 249 13.24 1.64 11.96
C GLY A 249 13.48 2.03 13.42
N MET A 250 14.13 3.18 13.63
CA MET A 250 14.30 3.75 14.97
C MET A 250 12.97 4.17 15.61
N ASN A 251 12.00 4.68 14.85
CA ASN A 251 10.68 5.06 15.37
C ASN A 251 9.87 3.83 15.80
N TYR A 252 9.91 2.72 15.05
CA TYR A 252 9.31 1.46 15.49
C TYR A 252 9.92 0.98 16.80
N LEU A 253 11.25 0.94 16.88
CA LEU A 253 11.96 0.55 18.10
C LEU A 253 11.70 1.52 19.27
N SER A 254 11.50 2.81 18.99
CA SER A 254 11.16 3.82 20.01
C SER A 254 9.71 3.72 20.48
N SER A 255 8.84 3.03 19.73
CA SER A 255 7.42 2.90 20.07
C SER A 255 7.15 1.91 21.20
N VAL A 256 8.11 1.04 21.51
CA VAL A 256 7.94 -0.08 22.45
C VAL A 256 8.78 0.09 23.71
N GLU A 257 8.32 -0.43 24.86
CA GLU A 257 9.08 -0.35 26.12
C GLU A 257 10.33 -1.26 26.10
N PRO A 258 11.22 -1.16 27.11
CA PRO A 258 12.38 -2.03 27.22
C PRO A 258 12.04 -3.54 27.22
N GLU A 259 12.94 -4.35 26.66
CA GLU A 259 12.81 -5.82 26.54
C GLU A 259 11.58 -6.32 25.74
N ALA A 260 10.87 -5.41 25.05
CA ALA A 260 9.68 -5.75 24.29
C ALA A 260 9.93 -6.78 23.19
N ILE A 261 8.92 -7.59 22.89
CA ILE A 261 8.86 -8.41 21.67
C ILE A 261 8.09 -7.62 20.63
N LEU A 262 8.71 -7.33 19.48
CA LEU A 262 8.09 -6.59 18.39
C LEU A 262 7.94 -7.49 17.16
N PHE A 263 6.71 -7.86 16.86
CA PHE A 263 6.38 -8.63 15.66
C PHE A 263 6.36 -7.75 14.41
N THR A 264 7.07 -8.19 13.38
CA THR A 264 7.13 -7.57 12.05
C THR A 264 6.77 -8.59 10.96
N ASN A 265 6.52 -8.12 9.74
CA ASN A 265 6.16 -8.94 8.59
C ASN A 265 6.77 -8.42 7.28
N GLY A 266 7.76 -9.16 6.78
CA GLY A 266 8.37 -8.91 5.48
C GLY A 266 9.60 -8.00 5.53
N ASP A 267 10.09 -7.61 4.36
CA ASP A 267 11.41 -6.98 4.26
C ASP A 267 11.39 -5.51 4.67
N ASN A 268 10.37 -4.77 4.23
CA ASN A 268 10.27 -3.30 4.40
C ASN A 268 10.07 -2.85 5.85
N ASP A 269 9.56 -3.72 6.71
CA ASP A 269 9.31 -3.42 8.12
C ASP A 269 10.26 -4.13 9.09
N THR A 270 11.09 -5.05 8.60
CA THR A 270 12.04 -5.81 9.44
C THR A 270 13.46 -5.32 9.21
N TYR A 271 13.88 -5.16 7.96
CA TYR A 271 15.27 -4.84 7.65
C TYR A 271 15.71 -3.47 8.17
N PRO A 272 14.89 -2.41 8.15
CA PRO A 272 15.30 -1.15 8.76
C PRO A 272 15.53 -1.24 10.28
N LEU A 273 14.79 -2.09 10.99
CA LEU A 273 14.95 -2.28 12.43
C LEU A 273 16.21 -3.10 12.72
N TRP A 274 16.43 -4.18 11.97
CA TRP A 274 17.68 -4.94 12.07
C TRP A 274 18.89 -4.08 11.72
N TYR A 275 18.81 -3.22 10.69
CA TYR A 275 19.87 -2.26 10.43
C TYR A 275 20.15 -1.36 11.64
N ALA A 276 19.10 -0.79 12.24
CA ALA A 276 19.25 0.06 13.42
C ALA A 276 19.85 -0.68 14.63
N GLN A 277 19.53 -1.96 14.82
CA GLN A 277 20.09 -2.76 15.92
C GLN A 277 21.53 -3.23 15.62
N GLU A 278 21.74 -3.86 14.47
CA GLU A 278 22.99 -4.54 14.10
C GLU A 278 24.11 -3.57 13.70
N THR A 279 23.75 -2.41 13.11
CA THR A 279 24.73 -1.43 12.62
C THR A 279 24.84 -0.22 13.55
N GLU A 280 23.70 0.33 13.99
CA GLU A 280 23.68 1.57 14.79
C GLU A 280 23.67 1.31 16.31
N GLY A 281 23.52 0.05 16.75
CA GLY A 281 23.47 -0.32 18.16
C GLY A 281 22.25 0.26 18.90
N PHE A 282 21.16 0.57 18.19
CA PHE A 282 20.01 1.25 18.76
C PHE A 282 18.95 0.25 19.23
N ARG A 283 18.54 0.35 20.51
CA ARG A 283 17.48 -0.47 21.13
C ARG A 283 17.72 -1.98 20.94
N THR A 284 18.93 -2.43 21.25
CA THR A 284 19.34 -3.84 21.20
C THR A 284 18.68 -4.72 22.28
N ASP A 285 17.92 -4.11 23.19
CA ASP A 285 17.05 -4.75 24.18
C ASP A 285 15.74 -5.30 23.55
N VAL A 286 15.26 -4.69 22.46
CA VAL A 286 14.00 -5.10 21.80
C VAL A 286 14.22 -6.35 20.97
N ARG A 287 13.34 -7.34 21.12
CA ARG A 287 13.35 -8.54 20.29
C ARG A 287 12.49 -8.33 19.03
N VAL A 288 13.13 -8.02 17.90
CA VAL A 288 12.45 -7.94 16.61
C VAL A 288 12.25 -9.34 16.05
N THR A 289 10.99 -9.74 15.85
CA THR A 289 10.60 -11.09 15.44
C THR A 289 9.76 -11.03 14.16
N ASN A 290 10.35 -11.43 13.04
CA ASN A 290 9.66 -11.51 11.75
C ASN A 290 8.79 -12.76 11.69
N LEU A 291 7.48 -12.57 11.54
CA LEU A 291 6.51 -13.67 11.59
C LEU A 291 6.67 -14.64 10.41
N SER A 292 7.03 -14.15 9.21
CA SER A 292 7.26 -15.00 8.03
C SER A 292 8.39 -15.99 8.27
N PHE A 293 9.43 -15.60 9.03
CA PHE A 293 10.51 -16.49 9.41
C PHE A 293 10.18 -17.34 10.64
N LEU A 294 9.28 -16.90 11.53
CA LEU A 294 8.82 -17.68 12.69
C LEU A 294 8.06 -18.95 12.31
N GLN A 295 7.74 -19.13 11.03
CA GLN A 295 7.29 -20.40 10.47
C GLN A 295 8.40 -21.45 10.33
N THR A 296 9.66 -21.05 10.40
CA THR A 296 10.82 -21.92 10.16
C THR A 296 11.52 -22.27 11.47
N GLU A 297 11.90 -23.54 11.61
CA GLU A 297 12.52 -24.07 12.82
C GLU A 297 13.86 -23.42 13.16
N TRP A 298 14.66 -23.05 12.14
CA TRP A 298 15.95 -22.38 12.35
C TRP A 298 15.78 -20.98 12.96
N TYR A 299 14.69 -20.28 12.63
CA TYR A 299 14.43 -18.95 13.16
C TYR A 299 13.87 -19.04 14.59
N VAL A 300 13.05 -20.05 14.90
CA VAL A 300 12.67 -20.35 16.29
C VAL A 300 13.93 -20.61 17.14
N ASP A 301 14.86 -21.45 16.65
CA ASP A 301 16.14 -21.70 17.33
C ASP A 301 16.97 -20.42 17.56
N GLN A 302 16.89 -19.44 16.65
CA GLN A 302 17.55 -18.14 16.80
C GLN A 302 16.86 -17.27 17.87
N MET A 303 15.52 -17.26 17.90
CA MET A 303 14.74 -16.48 18.86
C MET A 303 14.84 -17.00 20.29
N LEU A 304 15.20 -18.28 20.47
CA LEU A 304 15.46 -18.91 21.77
C LEU A 304 16.87 -18.64 22.33
N ARG A 305 17.69 -17.86 21.63
CA ARG A 305 19.03 -17.47 22.09
C ARG A 305 19.05 -16.02 22.56
N GLN A 306 19.95 -15.72 23.49
CA GLN A 306 20.29 -14.34 23.84
C GLN A 306 20.72 -13.60 22.56
N ALA A 307 20.17 -12.41 22.33
CA ALA A 307 20.60 -11.54 21.23
C ALA A 307 20.85 -10.16 21.82
N TYR A 308 22.13 -9.78 21.90
CA TYR A 308 22.56 -8.55 22.54
C TYR A 308 22.01 -8.44 23.98
N GLU A 309 21.29 -7.37 24.29
CA GLU A 309 20.67 -7.13 25.59
C GLU A 309 19.33 -7.88 25.72
N SER A 310 18.66 -8.15 24.60
CA SER A 310 17.36 -8.82 24.55
C SER A 310 17.41 -10.27 25.05
N THR A 311 16.63 -10.58 26.09
CA THR A 311 16.49 -11.94 26.60
C THR A 311 15.81 -12.89 25.59
N PRO A 312 16.09 -14.22 25.62
CA PRO A 312 15.41 -15.21 24.79
C PRO A 312 13.89 -15.11 24.84
N LEU A 313 13.20 -15.44 23.74
CA LEU A 313 11.73 -15.47 23.75
C LEU A 313 11.21 -16.51 24.77
N PRO A 314 10.10 -16.24 25.47
CA PRO A 314 9.54 -17.13 26.48
C PRO A 314 8.76 -18.28 25.83
N ILE A 315 9.43 -19.06 24.98
CA ILE A 315 8.92 -20.26 24.32
C ILE A 315 9.57 -21.46 25.01
N LYS A 316 8.75 -22.35 25.61
CA LYS A 316 9.24 -23.49 26.42
C LYS A 316 9.15 -24.83 25.69
N TRP A 317 9.08 -24.80 24.37
CA TRP A 317 8.99 -26.02 23.56
C TRP A 317 10.37 -26.64 23.39
N ASP A 318 10.45 -27.96 23.52
CA ASP A 318 11.66 -28.69 23.13
C ASP A 318 11.79 -28.69 21.61
N ARG A 319 13.03 -28.62 21.11
CA ARG A 319 13.33 -28.50 19.67
C ARG A 319 12.64 -29.56 18.82
N GLU A 320 12.57 -30.80 19.30
CA GLU A 320 11.91 -31.92 18.61
C GLU A 320 10.41 -31.69 18.38
N LYS A 321 9.76 -30.83 19.18
CA LYS A 321 8.33 -30.54 19.08
C LYS A 321 7.98 -29.49 18.02
N TYR A 322 8.96 -28.76 17.50
CA TYR A 322 8.77 -27.78 16.42
C TYR A 322 9.71 -27.99 15.21
N TRP A 323 10.47 -29.08 15.17
CA TRP A 323 11.42 -29.40 14.09
C TRP A 323 10.78 -30.26 12.99
N GLY A 324 11.13 -30.00 11.73
CA GLY A 324 10.61 -30.75 10.58
C GLY A 324 9.09 -30.60 10.43
N ASP A 325 8.37 -31.71 10.39
CA ASP A 325 6.90 -31.70 10.30
C ASP A 325 6.21 -31.44 11.66
N ALA A 326 6.95 -31.49 12.78
CA ALA A 326 6.40 -31.17 14.10
C ALA A 326 6.02 -29.69 14.20
N ALA A 327 4.83 -29.43 14.75
CA ALA A 327 4.20 -28.10 14.80
C ALA A 327 4.12 -27.41 13.42
N SER A 328 4.17 -28.16 12.31
CA SER A 328 3.91 -27.59 10.99
C SER A 328 2.48 -27.08 10.89
N ALA A 329 1.52 -27.82 11.45
CA ALA A 329 0.13 -27.41 11.61
C ALA A 329 -0.53 -28.05 12.84
N ALA A 330 -1.55 -27.38 13.36
CA ALA A 330 -2.56 -27.93 14.27
C ALA A 330 -3.95 -27.59 13.71
N PHE A 331 -4.82 -28.58 13.53
CA PHE A 331 -6.16 -28.32 13.00
C PHE A 331 -7.08 -27.76 14.09
N VAL A 332 -7.80 -26.71 13.75
CA VAL A 332 -8.85 -26.16 14.60
C VAL A 332 -10.13 -26.88 14.22
N VAL A 333 -10.70 -27.59 15.19
CA VAL A 333 -11.94 -28.34 14.98
C VAL A 333 -12.90 -27.94 16.08
N THR A 334 -14.05 -27.39 15.69
CA THR A 334 -15.04 -26.89 16.64
C THR A 334 -16.14 -27.92 16.89
N LYS A 335 -16.73 -27.85 18.09
CA LYS A 335 -17.94 -28.59 18.43
C LYS A 335 -19.06 -28.33 17.42
N ASN A 336 -19.25 -27.09 16.99
CA ASN A 336 -20.31 -26.72 16.05
C ASN A 336 -20.11 -27.36 14.66
N GLU A 337 -18.88 -27.38 14.13
CA GLU A 337 -18.58 -28.06 12.87
C GLU A 337 -18.89 -29.55 12.94
N ILE A 338 -18.45 -30.23 14.01
CA ILE A 338 -18.74 -31.65 14.24
C ILE A 338 -20.25 -31.87 14.27
N GLN A 339 -20.98 -31.11 15.09
CA GLN A 339 -22.43 -31.27 15.24
C GLN A 339 -23.19 -30.98 13.94
N ASN A 340 -22.75 -30.00 13.15
CA ASN A 340 -23.33 -29.70 11.85
C ASN A 340 -23.16 -30.87 10.88
N VAL A 341 -21.97 -31.49 10.82
CA VAL A 341 -21.72 -32.68 9.99
C VAL A 341 -22.57 -33.86 10.45
N LEU A 342 -22.63 -34.14 11.75
CA LEU A 342 -23.45 -35.25 12.28
C LEU A 342 -24.95 -35.03 12.00
N LYS A 343 -25.44 -33.79 12.14
CA LYS A 343 -26.81 -33.40 11.81
C LYS A 343 -27.13 -33.58 10.33
N GLN A 344 -26.22 -33.17 9.43
CA GLN A 344 -26.38 -33.36 7.98
C GLN A 344 -26.44 -34.85 7.60
N ASN A 345 -25.78 -35.72 8.38
CA ASN A 345 -25.83 -37.17 8.22
C ASN A 345 -27.00 -37.83 8.97
N ASN A 346 -27.99 -37.08 9.44
CA ASN A 346 -29.17 -37.56 10.18
C ASN A 346 -28.86 -38.34 11.46
N ILE A 347 -27.73 -38.04 12.11
CA ILE A 347 -27.34 -38.68 13.37
C ILE A 347 -28.03 -37.96 14.53
N PRO A 348 -28.78 -38.66 15.40
CA PRO A 348 -29.48 -38.02 16.52
C PRO A 348 -28.50 -37.52 17.58
N SER A 349 -28.80 -36.39 18.21
CA SER A 349 -27.92 -35.71 19.18
C SER A 349 -27.54 -36.58 20.38
N ILE A 350 -28.40 -37.54 20.77
CA ILE A 350 -28.11 -38.51 21.84
C ILE A 350 -26.94 -39.44 21.50
N SER A 351 -26.65 -39.66 20.22
CA SER A 351 -25.57 -40.52 19.75
C SER A 351 -24.25 -39.77 19.52
N TYR A 352 -24.21 -38.45 19.70
CA TYR A 352 -23.03 -37.63 19.40
C TYR A 352 -21.77 -38.07 20.16
N GLY A 353 -21.90 -38.52 21.41
CA GLY A 353 -20.78 -39.03 22.20
C GLY A 353 -20.10 -40.30 21.65
N GLN A 354 -20.69 -40.96 20.64
CA GLN A 354 -20.07 -42.08 19.93
C GLN A 354 -19.12 -41.63 18.82
N TYR A 355 -19.23 -40.37 18.37
CA TYR A 355 -18.49 -39.83 17.21
C TYR A 355 -17.38 -38.85 17.59
N TYR A 356 -17.45 -38.24 18.78
CA TYR A 356 -16.41 -37.34 19.26
C TYR A 356 -16.35 -37.24 20.79
N ASP A 357 -15.21 -36.76 21.30
CA ASP A 357 -15.00 -36.53 22.73
C ASP A 357 -15.73 -35.25 23.20
N VAL A 358 -16.95 -35.41 23.68
CA VAL A 358 -17.80 -34.28 24.15
C VAL A 358 -17.15 -33.46 25.27
N LYS A 359 -16.19 -34.01 26.04
CA LYS A 359 -15.50 -33.29 27.11
C LYS A 359 -14.33 -32.44 26.58
N ALA A 360 -13.67 -32.89 25.53
CA ALA A 360 -12.58 -32.15 24.90
C ALA A 360 -13.10 -30.96 24.09
N TYR A 361 -14.18 -31.13 23.31
CA TYR A 361 -14.73 -30.08 22.45
C TYR A 361 -15.66 -29.12 23.21
N ARG A 362 -15.14 -27.94 23.55
CA ARG A 362 -15.83 -26.92 24.35
C ARG A 362 -15.96 -25.60 23.58
N ASP A 363 -16.98 -24.82 23.95
CA ASP A 363 -17.23 -23.51 23.33
C ASP A 363 -16.11 -22.50 23.62
N SER A 364 -15.39 -22.67 24.75
CA SER A 364 -14.13 -21.95 25.01
C SER A 364 -13.20 -22.77 25.91
N ILE A 365 -11.88 -22.63 25.72
CA ILE A 365 -10.86 -23.42 26.44
C ILE A 365 -9.72 -22.51 26.94
N PRO A 366 -9.17 -22.73 28.15
CA PRO A 366 -7.98 -22.02 28.59
C PRO A 366 -6.82 -22.21 27.60
N LEU A 367 -6.17 -21.12 27.18
CA LEU A 367 -5.04 -21.18 26.25
C LEU A 367 -3.91 -22.05 26.80
N LYS A 368 -3.62 -21.95 28.11
CA LYS A 368 -2.60 -22.75 28.79
C LYS A 368 -2.84 -24.26 28.68
N GLU A 369 -4.10 -24.70 28.72
CA GLU A 369 -4.47 -26.11 28.53
C GLU A 369 -4.11 -26.57 27.11
N ILE A 370 -4.44 -25.76 26.10
CA ILE A 370 -4.09 -26.05 24.71
C ILE A 370 -2.57 -26.08 24.51
N MET A 371 -1.84 -25.12 25.07
CA MET A 371 -0.39 -25.07 24.90
C MET A 371 0.32 -26.25 25.56
N GLU A 372 -0.12 -26.68 26.75
CA GLU A 372 0.41 -27.88 27.39
C GLU A 372 0.18 -29.13 26.55
N ASN A 373 -1.02 -29.28 26.00
CA ASN A 373 -1.36 -30.36 25.09
C ASN A 373 -0.47 -30.36 23.85
N LEU A 374 -0.32 -29.21 23.18
CA LEU A 374 0.48 -29.10 21.96
C LEU A 374 1.98 -29.36 22.19
N ARG A 375 2.51 -28.93 23.35
CA ARG A 375 3.91 -29.09 23.75
C ARG A 375 4.25 -30.53 24.12
N THR A 376 3.38 -31.21 24.87
CA THR A 376 3.66 -32.55 25.38
C THR A 376 3.57 -33.64 24.31
N GLY A 377 2.71 -33.51 23.31
CA GLY A 377 2.64 -34.46 22.19
C GLY A 377 1.32 -34.44 21.43
N GLN A 378 1.06 -35.45 20.59
CA GLN A 378 -0.11 -35.50 19.72
C GLN A 378 -1.44 -35.52 20.48
N TYR A 379 -1.95 -34.35 20.84
CA TYR A 379 -3.27 -34.19 21.43
C TYR A 379 -4.33 -34.31 20.34
N LYS A 380 -5.07 -35.41 20.40
CA LYS A 380 -5.97 -35.81 19.32
C LYS A 380 -7.32 -36.34 19.84
N PRO A 381 -8.15 -35.47 20.44
CA PRO A 381 -9.48 -35.86 20.89
C PRO A 381 -10.30 -36.43 19.72
N ALA A 382 -10.98 -37.55 20.00
CA ALA A 382 -11.77 -38.29 19.01
C ALA A 382 -12.74 -37.35 18.28
N ASN A 383 -12.79 -37.46 16.95
CA ASN A 383 -13.65 -36.66 16.08
C ASN A 383 -13.94 -37.40 14.77
N PRO A 384 -15.00 -37.04 14.03
CA PRO A 384 -15.41 -37.75 12.82
C PRO A 384 -14.57 -37.40 11.57
N PHE A 385 -13.56 -36.52 11.68
CA PHE A 385 -12.77 -36.07 10.53
C PHE A 385 -11.46 -36.85 10.39
N ASN A 386 -11.02 -37.09 9.15
CA ASN A 386 -9.69 -37.67 8.91
C ASN A 386 -8.62 -36.59 9.06
N THR A 387 -7.89 -36.65 10.17
CA THR A 387 -6.90 -35.64 10.57
C THR A 387 -5.45 -36.14 10.54
N GLY A 388 -5.21 -37.36 10.03
CA GLY A 388 -3.86 -37.93 9.90
C GLY A 388 -3.16 -38.05 11.25
N ASP A 389 -1.95 -37.50 11.38
CA ASP A 389 -1.22 -37.41 12.66
C ASP A 389 -1.17 -35.95 13.17
N THR A 390 -2.00 -35.08 12.59
CA THR A 390 -2.02 -33.65 12.90
C THR A 390 -2.70 -33.43 14.25
N GLN A 391 -2.11 -32.56 15.07
CA GLN A 391 -2.65 -32.18 16.37
C GLN A 391 -3.96 -31.40 16.23
N ILE A 392 -4.82 -31.44 17.26
CA ILE A 392 -6.13 -30.77 17.23
C ILE A 392 -6.24 -29.72 18.32
N ILE A 393 -6.79 -28.57 17.96
CA ILE A 393 -7.30 -27.55 18.87
C ILE A 393 -8.83 -27.67 18.87
N PRO A 394 -9.45 -28.20 19.95
CA PRO A 394 -10.88 -28.56 19.95
C PRO A 394 -11.82 -27.36 20.22
N SER A 395 -11.37 -26.15 19.90
CA SER A 395 -12.14 -24.91 19.99
C SER A 395 -11.46 -23.80 19.18
N ASN A 396 -12.25 -22.89 18.60
CA ASN A 396 -11.73 -21.67 17.99
C ASN A 396 -11.77 -20.47 18.95
N ARG A 397 -12.22 -20.64 20.20
CA ARG A 397 -12.25 -19.58 21.22
C ARG A 397 -11.41 -19.99 22.41
N LEU A 398 -10.29 -19.33 22.58
CA LEU A 398 -9.36 -19.56 23.68
C LEU A 398 -9.40 -18.37 24.64
N TYR A 399 -8.98 -18.58 25.87
CA TYR A 399 -8.87 -17.48 26.84
C TYR A 399 -7.70 -17.62 27.80
N LEU A 400 -7.20 -16.49 28.26
CA LEU A 400 -6.25 -16.37 29.36
C LEU A 400 -6.98 -15.77 30.57
N ASN A 401 -6.77 -16.34 31.75
CA ASN A 401 -7.20 -15.71 33.00
C ASN A 401 -6.16 -14.66 33.39
N VAL A 402 -6.60 -13.43 33.62
CA VAL A 402 -5.74 -12.29 33.92
C VAL A 402 -5.84 -11.95 35.41
N ASP A 403 -4.69 -11.79 36.06
CA ASP A 403 -4.64 -11.32 37.44
C ASP A 403 -4.95 -9.81 37.49
N THR A 404 -6.17 -9.49 37.88
CA THR A 404 -6.63 -8.09 37.98
C THR A 404 -6.00 -7.30 39.13
N THR A 405 -5.35 -7.97 40.09
CA THR A 405 -4.79 -7.34 41.30
C THR A 405 -3.36 -6.87 41.12
N THR A 406 -2.57 -7.54 40.26
CA THR A 406 -1.15 -7.23 40.04
C THR A 406 -0.87 -6.54 38.70
N THR A 407 -1.84 -6.55 37.77
CA THR A 407 -1.70 -5.92 36.44
C THR A 407 -1.76 -4.39 36.54
N ASP A 408 -0.78 -3.70 35.93
CA ASP A 408 -0.77 -2.23 35.83
C ASP A 408 -1.69 -1.71 34.71
N TRP A 409 -2.98 -1.58 35.04
CA TRP A 409 -4.01 -1.13 34.10
C TRP A 409 -3.80 0.29 33.57
N ALA A 410 -3.17 1.16 34.37
CA ALA A 410 -2.87 2.53 33.98
C ALA A 410 -1.77 2.56 32.92
N ALA A 411 -0.68 1.81 33.12
CA ALA A 411 0.39 1.70 32.13
C ALA A 411 -0.10 1.13 30.79
N PHE A 412 -1.08 0.23 30.81
CA PHE A 412 -1.69 -0.33 29.59
C PHE A 412 -2.77 0.58 28.95
N ASN A 413 -3.17 1.68 29.58
CA ASN A 413 -4.34 2.48 29.19
C ASN A 413 -5.57 1.61 28.89
N SER A 414 -5.89 0.67 29.78
CA SER A 414 -6.95 -0.32 29.59
C SER A 414 -7.83 -0.44 30.83
N ARG A 415 -9.08 -0.87 30.66
CA ARG A 415 -9.96 -1.22 31.77
C ARG A 415 -9.70 -2.67 32.19
N PRO A 416 -9.71 -2.97 33.51
CA PRO A 416 -9.52 -4.33 34.00
C PRO A 416 -10.50 -5.32 33.36
N ALA A 417 -9.99 -6.49 33.00
CA ALA A 417 -10.77 -7.65 32.61
C ALA A 417 -10.17 -8.89 33.28
N ASP A 418 -11.01 -9.80 33.75
CA ASP A 418 -10.60 -11.07 34.36
C ASP A 418 -10.15 -12.10 33.31
N LYS A 419 -10.52 -11.88 32.04
CA LYS A 419 -10.15 -12.74 30.91
C LYS A 419 -9.76 -11.95 29.67
N MET A 420 -8.68 -12.37 29.04
CA MET A 420 -8.33 -12.00 27.67
C MET A 420 -8.81 -13.11 26.72
N LEU A 421 -9.62 -12.75 25.72
CA LEU A 421 -10.16 -13.69 24.75
C LEU A 421 -9.28 -13.72 23.48
N LEU A 422 -8.98 -14.92 23.01
CA LEU A 422 -8.27 -15.17 21.76
C LEU A 422 -9.20 -15.91 20.80
N ASN A 423 -9.67 -15.23 19.75
CA ASN A 423 -10.57 -15.80 18.76
C ASN A 423 -9.78 -16.23 17.52
N LEU A 424 -9.77 -17.52 17.19
CA LEU A 424 -9.07 -18.04 16.01
C LEU A 424 -9.90 -17.86 14.72
N GLY A 425 -11.14 -17.37 14.82
CA GLY A 425 -12.03 -17.14 13.69
C GLY A 425 -12.47 -18.44 13.04
N GLU A 426 -12.51 -18.44 11.70
CA GLU A 426 -12.87 -19.60 10.86
C GLU A 426 -11.63 -20.33 10.32
N LYS A 427 -10.45 -20.15 10.95
CA LYS A 427 -9.24 -20.86 10.56
C LYS A 427 -9.44 -22.36 10.75
N SER A 428 -9.15 -23.15 9.73
CA SER A 428 -9.15 -24.62 9.80
C SER A 428 -7.85 -25.20 10.37
N ALA A 429 -6.78 -24.41 10.36
CA ALA A 429 -5.48 -24.79 10.90
C ALA A 429 -4.74 -23.56 11.44
N LEU A 430 -3.93 -23.78 12.47
CA LEU A 430 -2.87 -22.88 12.89
C LEU A 430 -1.52 -23.45 12.51
N TYR A 431 -0.59 -22.58 12.14
CA TYR A 431 0.77 -22.94 11.76
C TYR A 431 1.76 -22.58 12.87
N ARG A 432 3.00 -23.01 12.70
CA ARG A 432 4.09 -22.85 13.68
C ARG A 432 4.16 -21.46 14.28
N GLN A 433 4.17 -20.42 13.46
CA GLN A 433 4.28 -19.03 13.95
C GLN A 433 3.15 -18.68 14.94
N GLU A 434 1.92 -19.13 14.70
CA GLU A 434 0.74 -18.81 15.51
C GLU A 434 0.78 -19.57 16.83
N MET A 435 1.22 -20.84 16.79
CA MET A 435 1.47 -21.63 18.00
C MET A 435 2.58 -21.01 18.86
N MET A 436 3.64 -20.47 18.27
CA MET A 436 4.70 -19.77 19.01
C MET A 436 4.19 -18.46 19.63
N ILE A 437 3.34 -17.71 18.94
CA ILE A 437 2.67 -16.52 19.50
C ILE A 437 1.78 -16.90 20.68
N MET A 438 0.99 -17.96 20.55
CA MET A 438 0.14 -18.49 21.62
C MET A 438 0.94 -18.93 22.84
N GLU A 439 2.09 -19.60 22.63
CA GLU A 439 3.03 -19.97 23.70
C GLU A 439 3.54 -18.74 24.46
N MET A 440 3.98 -17.72 23.73
CA MET A 440 4.47 -16.47 24.32
C MET A 440 3.38 -15.75 25.11
N LEU A 441 2.16 -15.66 24.58
CA LEU A 441 1.02 -15.06 25.28
C LEU A 441 0.70 -15.80 26.59
N ALA A 442 0.71 -17.15 26.58
CA ALA A 442 0.46 -17.94 27.77
C ALA A 442 1.54 -17.73 28.84
N ASN A 443 2.81 -17.78 28.45
CA ASN A 443 3.94 -17.63 29.37
C ASN A 443 4.09 -16.21 29.93
N ILE A 444 3.79 -15.17 29.13
CA ILE A 444 3.85 -13.78 29.59
C ILE A 444 2.67 -13.44 30.50
N ASN A 445 1.49 -14.03 30.26
CA ASN A 445 0.37 -13.90 31.18
C ASN A 445 0.68 -14.49 32.57
N ASP A 446 1.41 -15.61 32.64
CA ASP A 446 1.86 -16.20 33.91
C ASP A 446 2.86 -15.29 34.68
N ASP A 447 3.53 -14.36 33.99
CA ASP A 447 4.45 -13.38 34.59
C ASP A 447 3.86 -11.96 34.63
N ASN A 448 2.52 -11.86 34.72
CA ASN A 448 1.78 -10.60 34.87
C ASN A 448 2.15 -9.54 33.83
N TRP A 449 2.37 -9.97 32.58
CA TRP A 449 2.61 -9.07 31.45
C TRP A 449 3.84 -8.15 31.61
N LYS A 450 4.83 -8.55 32.43
CA LYS A 450 6.07 -7.78 32.64
C LYS A 450 6.88 -7.54 31.36
N ARG A 451 6.91 -8.53 30.46
CA ARG A 451 7.52 -8.39 29.14
C ARG A 451 6.44 -8.05 28.12
N PRO A 452 6.46 -6.86 27.51
CA PRO A 452 5.39 -6.45 26.62
C PRO A 452 5.54 -7.06 25.22
N ILE A 453 4.42 -7.32 24.56
CA ILE A 453 4.36 -7.80 23.17
C ILE A 453 3.70 -6.74 22.30
N TYR A 454 4.28 -6.52 21.14
CA TYR A 454 3.84 -5.57 20.14
C TYR A 454 3.72 -6.19 18.76
N TYR A 455 2.82 -5.62 17.98
CA TYR A 455 2.83 -5.74 16.53
C TYR A 455 3.20 -4.39 15.91
N ALA A 456 4.15 -4.40 14.96
CA ALA A 456 4.31 -3.28 14.06
C ALA A 456 3.01 -3.06 13.29
N THR A 457 2.65 -1.80 13.07
CA THR A 457 1.39 -1.44 12.40
C THR A 457 1.34 -1.86 10.92
N THR A 458 2.48 -2.23 10.33
CA THR A 458 2.62 -2.76 8.96
C THR A 458 2.31 -4.24 8.82
N VAL A 459 2.23 -4.99 9.93
CA VAL A 459 1.95 -6.42 9.88
C VAL A 459 0.55 -6.67 9.31
N ASP A 460 0.42 -7.64 8.41
CA ASP A 460 -0.87 -8.02 7.81
C ASP A 460 -1.90 -8.40 8.88
N ARG A 461 -3.14 -7.91 8.72
CA ARG A 461 -4.21 -8.11 9.71
C ARG A 461 -4.52 -9.58 9.97
N ASN A 462 -4.28 -10.49 9.01
CA ASN A 462 -4.50 -11.92 9.17
C ASN A 462 -3.52 -12.57 10.16
N LEU A 463 -2.42 -11.89 10.48
CA LEU A 463 -1.38 -12.31 11.42
C LEU A 463 -1.58 -11.74 12.84
N TYR A 464 -2.58 -10.88 13.05
CA TYR A 464 -2.89 -10.28 14.36
C TYR A 464 -3.61 -11.20 15.35
N MET A 465 -3.82 -12.47 15.01
CA MET A 465 -4.55 -13.42 15.85
C MET A 465 -5.95 -12.92 16.27
N ASN A 466 -6.57 -12.08 15.41
CA ASN A 466 -7.85 -11.39 15.64
C ASN A 466 -7.90 -10.46 16.89
N LEU A 467 -6.75 -9.96 17.35
CA LEU A 467 -6.65 -9.09 18.54
C LEU A 467 -6.91 -7.60 18.24
N GLN A 468 -6.92 -7.19 16.98
CA GLN A 468 -6.91 -5.79 16.54
C GLN A 468 -8.09 -4.95 17.03
N ASN A 469 -9.24 -5.57 17.31
CA ASN A 469 -10.45 -4.87 17.74
C ASN A 469 -10.75 -5.06 19.24
N SER A 470 -9.94 -5.84 19.97
CA SER A 470 -10.23 -6.23 21.35
C SER A 470 -9.11 -5.95 22.33
N ASN A 471 -7.86 -6.09 21.91
CA ASN A 471 -6.70 -6.12 22.81
C ASN A 471 -5.50 -5.32 22.30
N PHE A 472 -5.66 -4.53 21.23
CA PHE A 472 -4.60 -3.67 20.74
C PHE A 472 -4.71 -2.26 21.30
N SER A 473 -3.57 -1.72 21.70
CA SER A 473 -3.41 -0.32 22.09
C SER A 473 -2.25 0.31 21.31
N LEU A 474 -2.55 1.28 20.46
CA LEU A 474 -1.57 2.01 19.65
C LEU A 474 -0.67 2.87 20.55
N THR A 475 0.63 2.82 20.29
CA THR A 475 1.67 3.57 21.03
C THR A 475 2.52 4.46 20.13
N GLY A 476 2.17 4.60 18.85
CA GLY A 476 2.99 5.28 17.84
C GLY A 476 2.93 4.51 16.54
N LEU A 477 4.00 3.76 16.21
CA LEU A 477 4.03 2.84 15.07
C LEU A 477 3.81 1.37 15.48
N ALA A 478 3.44 1.11 16.73
CA ALA A 478 3.23 -0.25 17.21
C ALA A 478 1.93 -0.37 18.02
N TYR A 479 1.28 -1.52 17.90
CA TYR A 479 0.14 -1.94 18.72
C TYR A 479 0.64 -2.81 19.87
N GLN A 480 0.51 -2.33 21.11
CA GLN A 480 0.71 -3.13 22.31
C GLN A 480 -0.44 -4.13 22.45
N ILE A 481 -0.13 -5.40 22.73
CA ILE A 481 -1.13 -6.34 23.22
C ILE A 481 -1.40 -6.02 24.69
N VAL A 482 -2.64 -5.70 25.04
CA VAL A 482 -3.07 -5.44 26.41
C VAL A 482 -4.05 -6.51 26.88
N PRO A 483 -3.94 -6.99 28.12
CA PRO A 483 -4.83 -8.05 28.63
C PRO A 483 -6.27 -7.59 28.91
N GLY A 484 -6.46 -6.27 29.08
CA GLY A 484 -7.75 -5.66 29.41
C GLY A 484 -8.48 -5.14 28.18
N ILE A 485 -9.45 -4.26 28.43
CA ILE A 485 -10.21 -3.58 27.37
C ILE A 485 -9.55 -2.23 27.07
N PRO A 486 -8.95 -2.02 25.88
CA PRO A 486 -8.30 -0.76 25.53
C PRO A 486 -9.22 0.46 25.72
N GLN A 487 -8.67 1.56 26.22
CA GLN A 487 -9.37 2.84 26.33
C GLN A 487 -9.09 3.74 25.12
N SER A 488 -9.79 4.87 25.04
CA SER A 488 -9.54 5.94 24.07
C SER A 488 -9.53 5.49 22.59
N GLY A 489 -10.37 4.50 22.27
CA GLY A 489 -10.44 3.94 20.91
C GLY A 489 -9.28 3.04 20.54
N GLY A 490 -8.55 2.49 21.52
CA GLY A 490 -7.38 1.66 21.28
C GLY A 490 -6.10 2.47 21.07
N VAL A 491 -6.00 3.67 21.65
CA VAL A 491 -4.80 4.51 21.60
C VAL A 491 -4.32 4.78 23.03
N ASN A 492 -3.08 4.45 23.35
CA ASN A 492 -2.44 4.88 24.58
C ASN A 492 -1.93 6.31 24.37
N THR A 493 -2.74 7.30 24.74
CA THR A 493 -2.46 8.72 24.44
C THR A 493 -1.18 9.23 25.10
N GLU A 494 -0.78 8.68 26.25
CA GLU A 494 0.46 9.06 26.91
C GLU A 494 1.69 8.59 26.13
N LYS A 495 1.77 7.27 25.85
CA LYS A 495 2.88 6.68 25.11
C LYS A 495 2.95 7.20 23.68
N ALA A 496 1.81 7.23 22.98
CA ALA A 496 1.74 7.71 21.61
C ALA A 496 2.13 9.19 21.50
N TYR A 497 1.69 10.04 22.44
CA TYR A 497 2.10 11.43 22.47
C TYR A 497 3.59 11.59 22.71
N ASP A 498 4.16 10.92 23.72
CA ASP A 498 5.61 11.01 23.98
C ASP A 498 6.44 10.52 22.78
N ASN A 499 6.05 9.40 22.19
CA ASN A 499 6.75 8.83 21.05
C ASN A 499 6.70 9.77 19.83
N LEU A 500 5.51 10.23 19.43
CA LEU A 500 5.33 11.12 18.27
C LEU A 500 5.90 12.53 18.48
N MET A 501 5.87 13.06 19.71
CA MET A 501 6.29 14.44 19.95
C MET A 501 7.77 14.56 20.26
N ASN A 502 8.34 13.59 20.99
CA ASN A 502 9.65 13.73 21.62
C ASN A 502 10.70 12.76 21.07
N LYS A 503 10.30 11.58 20.57
CA LYS A 503 11.26 10.52 20.17
C LYS A 503 11.38 10.35 18.67
N PHE A 504 10.29 10.56 17.93
CA PHE A 504 10.28 10.25 16.50
C PHE A 504 11.10 11.22 15.66
N ARG A 505 11.70 10.65 14.62
CA ARG A 505 12.46 11.33 13.55
C ARG A 505 11.67 11.28 12.25
N TRP A 506 11.82 12.29 11.38
CA TRP A 506 10.94 12.49 10.22
C TRP A 506 11.66 12.29 8.88
N GLY A 507 12.75 11.52 8.91
CA GLY A 507 13.45 11.10 7.71
C GLY A 507 14.21 12.21 7.01
N GLY A 508 14.61 13.24 7.77
CA GLY A 508 15.33 14.42 7.29
C GLY A 508 14.40 15.62 7.04
N LEU A 509 13.08 15.44 7.09
CA LEU A 509 12.13 16.54 6.88
C LEU A 509 12.17 17.60 7.98
N GLU A 510 12.59 17.23 9.19
CA GLU A 510 12.82 18.15 10.30
C GLU A 510 13.98 19.13 10.04
N GLU A 511 14.93 18.75 9.17
CA GLU A 511 16.08 19.56 8.77
C GLU A 511 15.86 20.25 7.43
N ASN A 512 15.28 19.53 6.46
CA ASN A 512 15.05 20.01 5.10
C ASN A 512 13.67 19.56 4.56
N PRO A 513 12.66 20.45 4.53
CA PRO A 513 11.34 20.12 3.99
C PRO A 513 11.33 19.93 2.46
N ASP A 514 12.42 20.29 1.77
CA ASP A 514 12.56 20.18 0.32
C ASP A 514 13.31 18.92 -0.12
N ILE A 515 13.50 17.94 0.77
CA ILE A 515 14.11 16.65 0.42
C ILE A 515 13.29 15.92 -0.65
N TYR A 516 13.94 15.14 -1.51
CA TYR A 516 13.22 14.25 -2.42
C TYR A 516 12.78 12.97 -1.70
N LEU A 517 11.48 12.72 -1.76
CA LEU A 517 10.85 11.49 -1.28
C LEU A 517 10.23 10.80 -2.48
N ASP A 518 10.64 9.57 -2.77
CA ASP A 518 9.98 8.75 -3.78
C ASP A 518 8.57 8.34 -3.32
N GLU A 519 7.78 7.74 -4.23
CA GLU A 519 6.42 7.28 -3.96
C GLU A 519 6.27 6.52 -2.63
N THR A 520 7.16 5.57 -2.35
CA THR A 520 7.07 4.75 -1.12
C THR A 520 7.36 5.59 0.11
N SER A 521 8.37 6.45 0.05
CA SER A 521 8.70 7.39 1.12
C SER A 521 7.54 8.35 1.40
N ARG A 522 6.88 8.89 0.36
CA ARG A 522 5.70 9.77 0.52
C ARG A 522 4.52 9.04 1.19
N ARG A 523 4.24 7.79 0.80
CA ARG A 523 3.21 6.96 1.45
C ARG A 523 3.51 6.69 2.92
N MET A 524 4.76 6.48 3.29
CA MET A 524 5.16 6.31 4.69
C MET A 524 4.91 7.59 5.51
N ILE A 525 5.26 8.76 4.99
CA ILE A 525 4.97 10.04 5.64
C ILE A 525 3.45 10.27 5.81
N SER A 526 2.64 9.96 4.80
CA SER A 526 1.17 10.00 4.94
C SER A 526 0.67 9.04 6.04
N THR A 527 1.32 7.89 6.21
CA THR A 527 1.00 6.94 7.29
C THR A 527 1.34 7.54 8.67
N PHE A 528 2.43 8.29 8.82
CA PHE A 528 2.73 8.99 10.06
C PHE A 528 1.67 10.04 10.41
N ARG A 529 1.19 10.80 9.41
CA ARG A 529 0.06 11.74 9.60
C ARG A 529 -1.22 11.02 10.03
N LEU A 530 -1.48 9.81 9.53
CA LEU A 530 -2.60 8.99 9.99
C LEU A 530 -2.50 8.65 11.48
N TYR A 531 -1.31 8.32 12.00
CA TYR A 531 -1.14 8.05 13.43
C TYR A 531 -1.25 9.30 14.30
N PHE A 532 -0.81 10.46 13.79
CA PHE A 532 -1.15 11.74 14.43
C PHE A 532 -2.67 11.94 14.51
N ASN A 533 -3.41 11.70 13.42
CA ASN A 533 -4.88 11.81 13.43
C ASN A 533 -5.51 10.92 14.51
N GLN A 534 -5.06 9.66 14.65
CA GLN A 534 -5.56 8.77 15.70
C GLN A 534 -5.24 9.28 17.12
N LEU A 535 -4.02 9.80 17.34
CA LEU A 535 -3.64 10.41 18.60
C LEU A 535 -4.48 11.66 18.91
N ILE A 536 -4.65 12.56 17.93
CA ILE A 536 -5.37 13.82 18.08
C ILE A 536 -6.84 13.56 18.44
N GLU A 537 -7.53 12.67 17.72
CA GLU A 537 -8.93 12.32 18.03
C GLU A 537 -9.05 11.69 19.43
N ALA A 538 -8.10 10.84 19.82
CA ALA A 538 -8.07 10.26 21.17
C ALA A 538 -7.86 11.33 22.25
N LEU A 539 -6.96 12.31 22.03
CA LEU A 539 -6.72 13.42 22.95
C LEU A 539 -7.94 14.34 23.08
N ILE A 540 -8.60 14.68 21.97
CA ILE A 540 -9.86 15.46 21.97
C ILE A 540 -10.94 14.72 22.77
N LYS A 541 -11.09 13.41 22.56
CA LYS A 541 -12.06 12.59 23.29
C LYS A 541 -11.78 12.54 24.81
N GLU A 542 -10.51 12.60 25.20
CA GLU A 542 -10.08 12.69 26.60
C GLU A 542 -10.16 14.13 27.16
N GLY A 543 -10.52 15.13 26.34
CA GLY A 543 -10.54 16.54 26.73
C GLY A 543 -9.16 17.19 26.85
N LYS A 544 -8.10 16.54 26.36
CA LYS A 544 -6.70 17.02 26.38
C LYS A 544 -6.40 17.94 25.19
N ASN A 545 -7.18 19.01 25.06
CA ASN A 545 -7.19 19.88 23.88
C ASN A 545 -5.83 20.54 23.60
N ASP A 546 -5.12 21.03 24.62
CA ASP A 546 -3.80 21.66 24.43
C ASP A 546 -2.77 20.71 23.79
N LYS A 547 -2.79 19.44 24.22
CA LYS A 547 -1.95 18.39 23.64
C LYS A 547 -2.37 18.08 22.20
N ALA A 548 -3.67 18.07 21.93
CA ALA A 548 -4.18 17.86 20.58
C ALA A 548 -3.72 18.97 19.61
N ILE A 549 -3.76 20.24 20.03
CA ILE A 549 -3.25 21.38 19.26
C ILE A 549 -1.74 21.24 19.04
N ALA A 550 -0.97 20.92 20.09
CA ALA A 550 0.47 20.75 19.95
C ALA A 550 0.84 19.62 18.97
N ALA A 551 0.10 18.50 18.99
CA ALA A 551 0.30 17.39 18.08
C ALA A 551 -0.06 17.76 16.62
N LEU A 552 -1.13 18.52 16.42
CA LEU A 552 -1.49 19.08 15.11
C LEU A 552 -0.39 19.99 14.57
N ASP A 553 0.05 20.96 15.37
CA ASP A 553 1.08 21.93 15.00
C ASP A 553 2.40 21.22 14.65
N LYS A 554 2.78 20.21 15.45
CA LYS A 554 3.95 19.36 15.15
C LYS A 554 3.80 18.69 13.80
N ALA A 555 2.71 17.95 13.58
CA ALA A 555 2.48 17.17 12.36
C ALA A 555 2.52 18.05 11.11
N THR A 556 1.85 19.21 11.12
CA THR A 556 1.84 20.11 9.96
C THR A 556 3.17 20.83 9.74
N THR A 557 4.00 20.98 10.79
CA THR A 557 5.33 21.59 10.68
C THR A 557 6.37 20.63 10.13
N VAL A 558 6.47 19.40 10.69
CA VAL A 558 7.51 18.44 10.30
C VAL A 558 7.16 17.65 9.04
N MET A 559 5.88 17.59 8.67
CA MET A 559 5.41 16.97 7.44
C MET A 559 4.51 17.97 6.71
N PRO A 560 5.08 19.01 6.07
CA PRO A 560 4.31 20.02 5.36
C PRO A 560 3.76 19.52 4.01
N GLY A 561 2.72 20.16 3.50
CA GLY A 561 2.09 19.84 2.21
C GLY A 561 3.05 19.96 1.01
N LYS A 562 4.04 20.86 1.10
CA LYS A 562 5.11 21.01 0.10
C LYS A 562 5.97 19.76 -0.07
N ALA A 563 6.27 19.06 1.03
CA ALA A 563 7.06 17.83 1.01
C ALA A 563 6.22 16.63 0.55
N VAL A 564 5.01 16.52 1.13
CA VAL A 564 4.03 15.48 0.82
C VAL A 564 2.66 16.12 0.80
N ALA A 565 2.02 16.20 -0.37
CA ALA A 565 0.70 16.81 -0.49
C ALA A 565 -0.28 16.22 0.53
N TYR A 566 -1.08 17.08 1.15
CA TYR A 566 -2.15 16.65 2.05
C TYR A 566 -3.27 15.99 1.25
N GLY A 567 -3.71 14.82 1.70
CA GLY A 567 -4.96 14.21 1.27
C GLY A 567 -5.99 14.29 2.39
N ASN A 568 -6.77 13.21 2.54
CA ASN A 568 -7.76 13.07 3.61
C ASN A 568 -7.16 13.24 5.02
N ASP A 569 -5.87 12.93 5.21
CA ASP A 569 -5.11 13.17 6.43
C ASP A 569 -5.08 14.65 6.83
N GLY A 570 -4.83 15.56 5.87
CA GLY A 570 -4.81 17.00 6.11
C GLY A 570 -6.21 17.58 6.31
N ILE A 571 -7.22 17.02 5.62
CA ILE A 571 -8.63 17.41 5.84
C ILE A 571 -9.05 17.07 7.28
N MET A 572 -8.61 15.93 7.82
CA MET A 572 -8.86 15.58 9.22
C MET A 572 -8.10 16.49 10.20
N PHE A 573 -6.88 16.91 9.89
CA PHE A 573 -6.19 17.94 10.69
C PHE A 573 -6.94 19.27 10.69
N ALA A 574 -7.43 19.72 9.53
CA ALA A 574 -8.22 20.96 9.45
C ALA A 574 -9.52 20.85 10.27
N ARG A 575 -10.23 19.72 10.18
CA ARG A 575 -11.41 19.44 11.01
C ARG A 575 -11.07 19.48 12.51
N ALA A 576 -9.96 18.89 12.92
CA ALA A 576 -9.52 18.89 14.31
C ALA A 576 -9.19 20.32 14.79
N TYR A 577 -8.50 21.13 13.98
CA TYR A 577 -8.27 22.55 14.29
C TYR A 577 -9.59 23.31 14.48
N TYR A 578 -10.59 23.13 13.61
CA TYR A 578 -11.91 23.75 13.80
C TYR A 578 -12.55 23.36 15.13
N ARG A 579 -12.55 22.06 15.47
CA ARG A 579 -13.13 21.55 16.73
C ARG A 579 -12.42 22.08 17.98
N LEU A 580 -11.14 22.40 17.85
CA LEU A 580 -10.30 22.94 18.92
C LEU A 580 -10.34 24.48 19.00
N GLY A 581 -11.10 25.15 18.11
CA GLY A 581 -11.21 26.61 18.06
C GLY A 581 -10.12 27.33 17.26
N GLU A 582 -9.22 26.60 16.60
CA GLU A 582 -8.11 27.12 15.80
C GLU A 582 -8.54 27.42 14.35
N THR A 583 -9.58 28.24 14.19
CA THR A 583 -10.27 28.48 12.90
C THR A 583 -9.35 28.98 11.79
N GLU A 584 -8.41 29.89 12.08
CA GLU A 584 -7.52 30.45 11.05
C GLU A 584 -6.47 29.43 10.57
N LYS A 585 -5.99 28.55 11.46
CA LYS A 585 -5.12 27.42 11.06
C LYS A 585 -5.90 26.44 10.20
N ALA A 586 -7.13 26.13 10.59
CA ALA A 586 -8.01 25.22 9.85
C ALA A 586 -8.29 25.73 8.43
N LYS A 587 -8.64 27.02 8.28
CA LYS A 587 -8.89 27.64 6.98
C LYS A 587 -7.66 27.60 6.07
N ARG A 588 -6.49 28.02 6.57
CA ARG A 588 -5.24 28.00 5.77
C ARG A 588 -4.92 26.61 5.24
N LEU A 589 -5.02 25.58 6.08
CA LEU A 589 -4.77 24.20 5.67
C LEU A 589 -5.82 23.71 4.66
N MET A 590 -7.09 24.06 4.89
CA MET A 590 -8.16 23.68 3.97
C MET A 590 -8.00 24.35 2.60
N ASP A 591 -7.70 25.66 2.56
CA ASP A 591 -7.50 26.41 1.33
C ASP A 591 -6.32 25.86 0.52
N GLU A 592 -5.22 25.45 1.17
CA GLU A 592 -4.08 24.78 0.52
C GLU A 592 -4.50 23.46 -0.18
N ILE A 593 -5.30 22.63 0.50
CA ILE A 593 -5.80 21.36 -0.03
C ILE A 593 -6.77 21.63 -1.19
N GLU A 594 -7.72 22.53 -1.00
CA GLU A 594 -8.73 22.91 -1.98
C GLU A 594 -8.11 23.45 -3.27
N GLU A 595 -7.14 24.35 -3.16
CA GLU A 595 -6.47 24.93 -4.33
C GLU A 595 -5.84 23.82 -5.20
N ARG A 596 -5.19 22.84 -4.57
CA ARG A 596 -4.58 21.71 -5.29
C ARG A 596 -5.62 20.82 -5.94
N LEU A 597 -6.67 20.45 -5.21
CA LEU A 597 -7.77 19.61 -5.71
C LEU A 597 -8.47 20.27 -6.90
N GLN A 598 -8.77 21.57 -6.81
CA GLN A 598 -9.42 22.31 -7.87
C GLN A 598 -8.54 22.40 -9.13
N LYS A 599 -7.23 22.62 -8.98
CA LYS A 599 -6.29 22.58 -10.12
C LYS A 599 -6.26 21.20 -10.78
N ASN A 600 -6.22 20.11 -10.00
CA ASN A 600 -6.29 18.75 -10.53
C ASN A 600 -7.59 18.52 -11.33
N LEU A 601 -8.74 18.81 -10.74
CA LEU A 601 -10.04 18.59 -11.36
C LEU A 601 -10.23 19.45 -12.62
N SER A 602 -9.79 20.71 -12.61
CA SER A 602 -9.85 21.59 -13.77
C SER A 602 -9.06 21.06 -14.98
N TRP A 603 -8.00 20.29 -14.74
CA TRP A 603 -7.27 19.61 -15.80
C TRP A 603 -8.02 18.38 -16.30
N TYR A 604 -8.59 17.55 -15.40
CA TYR A 604 -9.38 16.39 -15.80
C TYR A 604 -10.64 16.75 -16.59
N ASP A 605 -11.28 17.88 -16.27
CA ASP A 605 -12.49 18.35 -16.96
C ASP A 605 -12.25 18.61 -18.46
N ARG A 606 -10.98 18.76 -18.87
CA ARG A 606 -10.55 18.96 -20.28
C ARG A 606 -10.15 17.67 -20.99
N LEU A 607 -10.20 16.52 -20.32
CA LEU A 607 -9.84 15.23 -20.91
C LEU A 607 -10.93 14.72 -21.84
N THR A 608 -10.54 13.91 -22.81
CA THR A 608 -11.49 13.18 -23.67
C THR A 608 -12.22 12.09 -22.88
N PRO A 609 -13.41 11.63 -23.30
CA PRO A 609 -14.13 10.55 -22.60
C PRO A 609 -13.30 9.28 -22.38
N ARG A 610 -12.45 8.92 -23.33
CA ARG A 610 -11.53 7.78 -23.20
C ARG A 610 -10.47 8.01 -22.11
N GLN A 611 -9.91 9.21 -22.05
CA GLN A 611 -8.90 9.56 -21.04
C GLN A 611 -9.52 9.63 -19.64
N ILE A 612 -10.73 10.18 -19.52
CA ILE A 612 -11.51 10.18 -18.28
C ILE A 612 -11.76 8.74 -17.81
N SER A 613 -12.20 7.86 -18.71
CA SER A 613 -12.38 6.44 -18.38
C SER A 613 -11.08 5.79 -17.88
N ASN A 614 -9.93 6.16 -18.44
CA ASN A 614 -8.62 5.62 -18.05
C ASN A 614 -8.05 6.23 -16.75
N THR A 615 -8.59 7.34 -16.27
CA THR A 615 -8.12 8.06 -15.06
C THR A 615 -9.21 8.18 -13.99
N MET A 616 -10.26 7.37 -14.11
CA MET A 616 -11.44 7.45 -13.25
C MET A 616 -11.09 7.30 -11.76
N VAL A 617 -10.07 6.51 -11.44
CA VAL A 617 -9.59 6.32 -10.06
C VAL A 617 -9.00 7.62 -9.49
N ASP A 618 -8.21 8.36 -10.27
CA ASP A 618 -7.60 9.61 -9.81
C ASP A 618 -8.65 10.72 -9.66
N ILE A 619 -9.59 10.80 -10.61
CA ILE A 619 -10.76 11.69 -10.52
C ILE A 619 -11.56 11.36 -9.26
N TYR A 620 -11.84 10.07 -9.02
CA TYR A 620 -12.57 9.61 -7.85
C TYR A 620 -11.87 10.02 -6.54
N TYR A 621 -10.54 9.88 -6.43
CA TYR A 621 -9.82 10.29 -5.22
C TYR A 621 -9.91 11.80 -4.95
N ASN A 622 -9.77 12.62 -5.99
CA ASN A 622 -9.90 14.07 -5.87
C ASN A 622 -11.35 14.47 -5.48
N VAL A 623 -12.36 13.84 -6.10
CA VAL A 623 -13.78 14.06 -5.77
C VAL A 623 -14.11 13.58 -4.35
N ASN A 624 -13.59 12.42 -3.93
CA ASN A 624 -13.80 11.92 -2.58
C ASN A 624 -13.23 12.88 -1.51
N SER A 625 -12.10 13.50 -1.81
CA SER A 625 -11.51 14.53 -0.94
C SER A 625 -12.42 15.77 -0.86
N LEU A 626 -13.02 16.23 -1.98
CA LEU A 626 -13.99 17.33 -1.96
C LEU A 626 -15.27 16.98 -1.18
N LEU A 627 -15.76 15.75 -1.30
CA LEU A 627 -16.93 15.27 -0.53
C LEU A 627 -16.63 15.26 0.98
N LEU A 628 -15.41 14.85 1.36
CA LEU A 628 -14.96 14.92 2.74
C LEU A 628 -14.89 16.36 3.24
N ILE A 629 -14.36 17.29 2.43
CA ILE A 629 -14.35 18.73 2.74
C ILE A 629 -15.78 19.26 2.93
N ALA A 630 -16.71 18.90 2.04
CA ALA A 630 -18.12 19.27 2.18
C ALA A 630 -18.71 18.76 3.51
N SER A 631 -18.40 17.52 3.92
CA SER A 631 -18.86 16.98 5.21
C SER A 631 -18.28 17.72 6.41
N VAL A 632 -17.04 18.24 6.31
CA VAL A 632 -16.43 19.07 7.36
C VAL A 632 -17.14 20.42 7.43
N TYR A 633 -17.41 21.06 6.29
CA TYR A 633 -18.16 22.32 6.26
C TYR A 633 -19.61 22.15 6.71
N GLN A 634 -20.25 21.02 6.45
CA GLN A 634 -21.58 20.75 6.97
C GLN A 634 -21.62 20.84 8.51
N GLU A 635 -20.55 20.41 9.18
CA GLU A 635 -20.44 20.46 10.64
C GLU A 635 -20.05 21.85 11.17
N LEU A 636 -19.39 22.69 10.36
CA LEU A 636 -18.56 23.81 10.87
C LEU A 636 -18.71 25.14 10.11
N ASP A 637 -19.19 25.15 8.87
CA ASP A 637 -19.39 26.34 8.01
C ASP A 637 -20.53 26.11 6.99
N ALA A 638 -21.75 26.47 7.37
CA ALA A 638 -22.95 26.26 6.56
C ALA A 638 -22.91 27.01 5.20
N GLN A 639 -22.25 28.17 5.14
CA GLN A 639 -22.18 28.96 3.92
C GLN A 639 -21.25 28.30 2.90
N LYS A 640 -20.05 27.86 3.33
CA LYS A 640 -19.15 27.10 2.47
C LYS A 640 -19.75 25.76 2.07
N TYR A 641 -20.44 25.07 2.98
CA TYR A 641 -21.12 23.80 2.68
C TYR A 641 -22.07 23.94 1.49
N LYS A 642 -22.93 24.96 1.49
CA LYS A 642 -23.89 25.19 0.40
C LYS A 642 -23.19 25.42 -0.95
N THR A 643 -22.13 26.22 -0.97
CA THR A 643 -21.35 26.46 -2.20
C THR A 643 -20.73 25.16 -2.73
N TYR A 644 -20.23 24.30 -1.83
CA TYR A 644 -19.65 23.02 -2.19
C TYR A 644 -20.68 22.04 -2.73
N THR A 645 -21.86 21.95 -2.11
CA THR A 645 -22.93 21.06 -2.59
C THR A 645 -23.40 21.45 -3.99
N ASP A 646 -23.52 22.76 -4.28
CA ASP A 646 -23.91 23.25 -5.60
C ASP A 646 -22.86 22.90 -6.68
N ASP A 647 -21.57 23.12 -6.40
CA ASP A 647 -20.46 22.76 -7.29
C ASP A 647 -20.42 21.23 -7.55
N LEU A 648 -20.57 20.43 -6.49
CA LEU A 648 -20.58 18.97 -6.59
C LEU A 648 -21.76 18.46 -7.43
N LEU A 649 -22.97 19.02 -7.25
CA LEU A 649 -24.14 18.67 -8.07
C LEU A 649 -23.92 19.01 -9.56
N GLN A 650 -23.26 20.13 -9.84
CA GLN A 650 -22.89 20.50 -11.21
C GLN A 650 -21.83 19.54 -11.78
N ARG A 651 -20.81 19.19 -11.00
CA ARG A 651 -19.79 18.20 -11.40
C ARG A 651 -20.37 16.82 -11.67
N ALA A 652 -21.33 16.37 -10.87
CA ALA A 652 -22.02 15.11 -11.11
C ALA A 652 -22.66 15.09 -12.51
N GLN A 653 -23.35 16.15 -12.90
CA GLN A 653 -23.90 16.30 -14.26
C GLN A 653 -22.81 16.23 -15.33
N THR A 654 -21.72 16.97 -15.14
CA THR A 654 -20.57 16.96 -16.05
C THR A 654 -20.02 15.55 -16.24
N TYR A 655 -19.82 14.80 -15.15
CA TYR A 655 -19.29 13.44 -15.24
C TYR A 655 -20.26 12.45 -15.89
N TYR A 656 -21.57 12.59 -15.71
CA TYR A 656 -22.53 11.82 -16.51
C TYR A 656 -22.42 12.12 -18.01
N MET A 657 -22.30 13.39 -18.39
CA MET A 657 -22.16 13.80 -19.80
C MET A 657 -20.83 13.34 -20.41
N GLN A 658 -19.77 13.24 -19.61
CA GLN A 658 -18.43 12.84 -20.06
C GLN A 658 -18.20 11.31 -20.05
N GLY A 659 -19.19 10.51 -19.67
CA GLY A 659 -19.08 9.05 -19.63
C GLY A 659 -18.45 8.48 -18.35
N ALA A 660 -18.28 9.31 -17.31
CA ALA A 660 -17.83 8.93 -15.97
C ALA A 660 -19.01 8.78 -14.99
N GLY A 661 -20.08 8.10 -15.41
CA GLY A 661 -21.31 7.98 -14.62
C GLY A 661 -21.11 7.40 -13.21
N TYR A 662 -20.09 6.55 -13.01
CA TYR A 662 -19.73 6.06 -11.68
C TYR A 662 -19.31 7.17 -10.70
N VAL A 663 -18.53 8.15 -11.15
CA VAL A 663 -18.12 9.30 -10.32
C VAL A 663 -19.34 10.17 -10.02
N GLY A 664 -20.24 10.35 -11.00
CA GLY A 664 -21.53 10.99 -10.79
C GLY A 664 -22.38 10.29 -9.72
N ASP A 665 -22.49 8.96 -9.80
CA ASP A 665 -23.21 8.13 -8.81
C ASP A 665 -22.63 8.33 -7.39
N VAL A 666 -21.30 8.35 -7.26
CA VAL A 666 -20.61 8.57 -5.97
C VAL A 666 -20.97 9.93 -5.37
N ILE A 667 -20.92 11.00 -6.17
CA ILE A 667 -21.25 12.35 -5.71
C ILE A 667 -22.71 12.41 -5.26
N LEU A 668 -23.65 11.96 -6.10
CA LEU A 668 -25.07 12.05 -5.77
C LEU A 668 -25.42 11.21 -4.55
N LYS A 669 -24.83 10.01 -4.42
CA LYS A 669 -25.03 9.15 -3.26
C LYS A 669 -24.53 9.82 -1.98
N ASP A 670 -23.29 10.32 -1.97
CA ASP A 670 -22.69 10.90 -0.77
C ASP A 670 -23.39 12.19 -0.35
N LEU A 671 -23.73 13.08 -1.29
CA LEU A 671 -24.52 14.27 -1.01
C LEU A 671 -25.90 13.95 -0.44
N THR A 672 -26.56 12.91 -0.96
CA THR A 672 -27.86 12.46 -0.44
C THR A 672 -27.73 11.93 0.98
N ASP A 673 -26.76 11.04 1.23
CA ASP A 673 -26.51 10.46 2.55
C ASP A 673 -26.11 11.55 3.58
N ASN A 674 -25.28 12.51 3.18
CA ASN A 674 -24.89 13.66 4.02
C ASN A 674 -26.08 14.58 4.29
N SER A 675 -26.91 14.88 3.29
CA SER A 675 -28.09 15.73 3.48
C SER A 675 -29.10 15.09 4.42
N ILE A 676 -29.33 13.77 4.31
CA ILE A 676 -30.17 13.03 5.26
C ILE A 676 -29.62 13.16 6.68
N ARG A 677 -28.32 12.92 6.88
CA ARG A 677 -27.68 13.06 8.19
C ARG A 677 -27.77 14.49 8.73
N GLY A 678 -27.53 15.49 7.88
CA GLY A 678 -27.63 16.92 8.21
C GLY A 678 -29.04 17.33 8.63
N TYR A 679 -30.06 16.84 7.92
CA TYR A 679 -31.46 17.09 8.22
C TYR A 679 -31.84 16.61 9.62
N TYR A 680 -31.45 15.38 9.98
CA TYR A 680 -31.71 14.82 11.32
C TYR A 680 -30.82 15.42 12.42
N ARG A 681 -29.63 15.94 12.09
CA ARG A 681 -28.81 16.69 13.07
C ARG A 681 -29.36 18.08 13.37
N SER A 682 -30.10 18.66 12.43
CA SER A 682 -30.58 20.04 12.47
C SER A 682 -32.01 20.16 12.97
N GLU A 683 -32.46 19.29 13.89
CA GLU A 683 -33.87 19.24 14.36
C GLU A 683 -34.42 20.62 14.76
N ASN A 684 -33.56 21.47 15.34
CA ASN A 684 -33.89 22.80 15.84
C ASN A 684 -33.50 23.96 14.90
N ASP A 685 -32.94 23.68 13.72
CA ASP A 685 -32.58 24.69 12.72
C ASP A 685 -33.39 24.48 11.42
N THR A 686 -34.47 25.25 11.30
CA THR A 686 -35.38 25.16 10.16
C THR A 686 -34.75 25.60 8.85
N VAL A 687 -33.76 26.53 8.89
CA VAL A 687 -33.09 27.03 7.69
C VAL A 687 -32.15 25.97 7.15
N GLN A 688 -31.36 25.35 8.03
CA GLN A 688 -30.47 24.26 7.65
C GLN A 688 -31.28 23.06 7.13
N ARG A 689 -32.38 22.67 7.79
CA ARG A 689 -33.25 21.58 7.30
C ARG A 689 -33.80 21.83 5.90
N ALA A 690 -34.27 23.03 5.62
CA ALA A 690 -34.75 23.40 4.29
C ALA A 690 -33.62 23.35 3.24
N SER A 691 -32.40 23.74 3.62
CA SER A 691 -31.23 23.65 2.74
C SER A 691 -30.86 22.19 2.43
N GLU A 692 -30.82 21.32 3.44
CA GLU A 692 -30.51 19.89 3.25
C GLU A 692 -31.59 19.20 2.41
N GLU A 693 -32.86 19.54 2.63
CA GLU A 693 -33.97 19.02 1.82
C GLU A 693 -33.85 19.45 0.35
N ALA A 694 -33.49 20.70 0.09
CA ALA A 694 -33.28 21.21 -1.27
C ALA A 694 -32.13 20.46 -1.98
N THR A 695 -31.00 20.28 -1.31
CA THR A 695 -29.86 19.51 -1.84
C THR A 695 -30.26 18.07 -2.16
N MET A 696 -30.98 17.41 -1.25
CA MET A 696 -31.48 16.05 -1.45
C MET A 696 -32.44 15.96 -2.64
N GLN A 697 -33.41 16.86 -2.75
CA GLN A 697 -34.34 16.88 -3.89
C GLN A 697 -33.63 17.08 -5.23
N GLN A 698 -32.62 17.95 -5.26
CA GLN A 698 -31.81 18.17 -6.46
C GLN A 698 -30.99 16.93 -6.82
N ALA A 699 -30.36 16.28 -5.84
CA ALA A 699 -29.63 15.04 -6.06
C ALA A 699 -30.55 13.93 -6.61
N LEU A 700 -31.73 13.74 -6.01
CA LEU A 700 -32.72 12.75 -6.47
C LEU A 700 -33.22 13.03 -7.89
N LYS A 701 -33.43 14.31 -8.24
CA LYS A 701 -33.80 14.70 -9.62
C LYS A 701 -32.70 14.33 -10.61
N LEU A 702 -31.44 14.53 -10.26
CA LEU A 702 -30.32 14.12 -11.09
C LEU A 702 -30.18 12.60 -11.18
N MET A 703 -30.41 11.87 -10.10
CA MET A 703 -30.48 10.40 -10.14
C MET A 703 -31.60 9.94 -11.08
N GLN A 704 -32.79 10.55 -11.02
CA GLN A 704 -33.88 10.22 -11.92
C GLN A 704 -33.51 10.45 -13.39
N GLN A 705 -32.77 11.51 -13.68
CA GLN A 705 -32.37 11.87 -15.04
C GLN A 705 -31.23 11.00 -15.58
N PHE A 706 -30.19 10.74 -14.78
CA PHE A 706 -28.94 10.17 -15.25
C PHE A 706 -28.64 8.76 -14.71
N SER A 707 -29.19 8.38 -13.55
CA SER A 707 -28.95 7.08 -12.92
C SER A 707 -30.21 6.50 -12.22
N PRO A 708 -31.25 6.11 -12.98
CA PRO A 708 -32.48 5.54 -12.41
C PRO A 708 -32.23 4.32 -11.51
N ARG A 709 -31.15 3.56 -11.80
CA ARG A 709 -30.69 2.44 -10.98
C ARG A 709 -30.30 2.87 -9.57
N LEU A 710 -29.56 3.98 -9.42
CA LEU A 710 -29.17 4.48 -8.11
C LEU A 710 -30.40 4.94 -7.32
N LEU A 711 -31.35 5.59 -7.99
CA LEU A 711 -32.63 5.98 -7.38
C LEU A 711 -33.42 4.75 -6.89
N GLU A 712 -33.47 3.67 -7.68
CA GLU A 712 -34.13 2.41 -7.27
C GLU A 712 -33.49 1.80 -6.01
N GLN A 713 -32.16 1.91 -5.85
CA GLN A 713 -31.47 1.42 -4.65
C GLN A 713 -31.91 2.18 -3.40
N TYR A 714 -32.08 3.49 -3.49
CA TYR A 714 -32.60 4.31 -2.38
C TYR A 714 -34.06 3.99 -2.07
N ASN A 715 -34.89 3.78 -3.09
CA ASN A 715 -36.30 3.43 -2.90
C ASN A 715 -36.51 2.02 -2.31
N LYS A 716 -35.51 1.12 -2.40
CA LYS A 716 -35.54 -0.22 -1.77
C LYS A 716 -35.02 -0.23 -0.33
N GLN A 717 -34.33 0.84 0.10
CA GLN A 717 -33.77 0.99 1.44
C GLN A 717 -34.67 1.81 2.38
N GLN A 718 -35.68 2.50 1.84
CA GLN A 718 -36.84 3.00 2.57
C GLN A 718 -37.84 1.86 2.82
#